data_AF-A0A7W5H9D8-F1
#
_entry.id   AF-A0A7W5H9D8-F1
#
_cell.length_a   1.000
_cell.length_b   1.000
_cell.length_c   1.000
_cell.angle_alpha   90.00
_cell.angle_beta   90.00
_cell.angle_gamma   90.00
#
_symmetry.space_group_name_H-M   'P 1'
#
loop_
_entity.id
_entity.type
_entity.pdbx_description
1 polymer ?
#
loop_
_entity_poly.entity_id
_entity_poly.type
_entity_poly.pdbx_seq_one_letter_code
_entity_poly.pdbx_strand_id
1 'polypeptide(L)'
;MLQKHGFSIVLATAAVFQVMAPGDMAPVVATATAGWPIVENAPLSHSFAAPQYPPLPEGAILLETVASPTNPIDQVTELLNAIDRARGELNPDTLPDLVRAEAEVVTRMAAVESYFERSTNSSNKSAWLRYLTMGPLMEAIENEESIARRGRPAVELESRLRGIHTGLELAPLVNLRTAVQHYIAALRYSDPKRGLASINKQLDALSDLFAPEETSEKGATSESSEPIRSPRPLSELSAEDVAQLERLLGGLSDANQATALVSQIRSHFSKPNLRGWVDGRTITDALSRPINNPNDVNDCILGTRMLGRARITGHVTSQLLPSDQYVRLMVRMDGTFTSTARGFHKPITLDTTGLGKVYAARQFAITEKGITLGETIATADLSTQIRRINHPLKLVRKIALRKAAEQRPLAEAISSNKLRDQTLEGFDEQTAEAAKREFPSIDEAITPWFLRLDFPTLTRSIGSTSEAVYSRANLQRPFGLAALAEPPPLASIRSVDGEGVHPGGYFSAVQVHQSVLDNTIVNLLAGQTLSPAKINELVAALGIPIPAQVTSSPAIKAAVTSSGVEPLDLDIDDLSVDDVVEAVAEAEPPEEFEVDLHDFRPVFVEAVDQSLRIGLRGTRFSQGDREISRTLEVAATYRPVISDEEMWLIRDEEVDLSFPGTRRLTISQTAIKTNMEKSFNDLFPKELLHRSFPMPPSVKLPTLAGRVLKVSAIDFTDGWISIALR
;
A
#
# COMPACT_ATOMS: atom_id res chain seq x y z
N MET A 1 15.36 -17.35 18.79
CA MET A 1 15.75 -16.60 17.56
C MET A 1 14.56 -16.17 16.69
N LEU A 2 13.37 -16.78 16.79
CA LEU A 2 12.11 -16.14 16.34
C LEU A 2 11.72 -14.92 17.20
N GLN A 3 12.17 -14.87 18.45
CA GLN A 3 12.24 -13.66 19.28
C GLN A 3 13.06 -12.51 18.66
N LYS A 4 13.89 -12.79 17.63
CA LYS A 4 14.76 -11.82 16.94
C LYS A 4 14.32 -11.53 15.49
N HIS A 5 13.37 -12.30 14.93
CA HIS A 5 12.97 -12.22 13.51
C HIS A 5 11.45 -12.38 13.28
N GLY A 6 10.64 -12.36 14.35
CA GLY A 6 9.20 -12.61 14.32
C GLY A 6 8.39 -11.43 13.79
N PHE A 7 7.59 -11.72 12.76
CA PHE A 7 6.46 -10.95 12.24
C PHE A 7 6.75 -9.58 11.63
N SER A 8 7.24 -9.69 10.42
CA SER A 8 7.31 -8.62 9.45
C SER A 8 6.20 -8.69 8.39
N ILE A 9 5.07 -9.32 8.71
CA ILE A 9 3.87 -9.29 7.86
C ILE A 9 3.17 -7.93 7.97
N VAL A 10 3.27 -7.26 9.12
CA VAL A 10 2.94 -5.82 9.29
C VAL A 10 3.97 -4.90 8.60
N LEU A 11 5.13 -5.45 8.26
CA LEU A 11 6.18 -4.76 7.52
C LEU A 11 6.17 -5.12 6.02
N ALA A 12 5.41 -6.11 5.55
CA ALA A 12 5.07 -6.24 4.13
C ALA A 12 4.20 -5.05 3.71
N THR A 13 3.34 -4.59 4.62
CA THR A 13 2.66 -3.30 4.54
C THR A 13 3.61 -2.11 4.64
N ALA A 14 4.69 -2.18 5.41
CA ALA A 14 5.74 -1.14 5.46
C ALA A 14 6.82 -1.24 4.37
N ALA A 15 6.98 -2.36 3.67
CA ALA A 15 7.86 -2.57 2.52
C ALA A 15 7.23 -1.94 1.28
N VAL A 16 5.89 -1.97 1.20
CA VAL A 16 5.12 -1.08 0.30
C VAL A 16 5.42 0.40 0.60
N PHE A 17 5.76 0.78 1.84
CA PHE A 17 6.23 2.14 2.19
C PHE A 17 7.72 2.38 1.94
N GLN A 18 8.61 1.40 2.11
CA GLN A 18 10.04 1.55 1.83
C GLN A 18 10.38 1.60 0.33
N VAL A 19 9.59 0.95 -0.52
CA VAL A 19 9.70 1.06 -1.99
C VAL A 19 9.35 2.48 -2.49
N MET A 20 8.69 3.31 -1.68
CA MET A 20 8.40 4.72 -2.00
C MET A 20 9.50 5.71 -1.57
N ALA A 21 10.60 5.27 -0.96
CA ALA A 21 11.73 6.14 -0.62
C ALA A 21 12.75 6.18 -1.77
N PRO A 22 13.04 7.36 -2.38
CA PRO A 22 13.98 7.43 -3.51
C PRO A 22 15.43 7.37 -2.99
N GLY A 23 16.04 6.19 -3.09
CA GLY A 23 17.47 5.98 -2.87
C GLY A 23 18.13 5.55 -4.18
N ASP A 24 18.88 6.49 -4.77
CA ASP A 24 19.86 6.39 -5.85
C ASP A 24 19.45 5.67 -7.15
N MET A 25 19.62 6.36 -8.30
CA MET A 25 20.38 5.88 -9.48
C MET A 25 20.24 6.82 -10.71
N ALA A 26 21.24 6.71 -11.59
CA ALA A 26 21.74 7.65 -12.61
C ALA A 26 20.82 7.95 -13.82
N PRO A 27 21.11 8.98 -14.65
CA PRO A 27 20.14 9.58 -15.56
C PRO A 27 20.11 8.89 -16.93
N VAL A 28 18.91 8.67 -17.48
CA VAL A 28 18.73 8.36 -18.90
C VAL A 28 17.57 9.18 -19.46
N VAL A 29 17.85 9.84 -20.58
CA VAL A 29 17.03 10.82 -21.28
C VAL A 29 15.86 10.15 -22.02
N ALA A 30 14.66 10.73 -21.95
CA ALA A 30 13.64 10.50 -22.97
C ALA A 30 12.69 11.68 -23.24
N THR A 31 12.25 11.71 -24.50
CA THR A 31 11.41 12.68 -25.22
C THR A 31 9.93 12.63 -24.84
N ALA A 32 9.28 13.80 -24.87
CA ALA A 32 7.86 13.98 -24.57
C ALA A 32 7.01 14.21 -25.84
N THR A 33 5.88 13.51 -25.95
CA THR A 33 4.69 13.97 -26.70
C THR A 33 3.41 13.32 -26.15
N ALA A 34 2.47 14.13 -25.67
CA ALA A 34 1.03 13.91 -25.82
C ALA A 34 0.27 15.15 -25.31
N GLY A 35 -0.45 15.83 -26.20
CA GLY A 35 -1.31 16.97 -25.88
C GLY A 35 -2.69 16.53 -25.38
N TRP A 36 -3.30 17.36 -24.54
CA TRP A 36 -4.68 17.24 -24.05
C TRP A 36 -5.44 18.55 -24.29
N PRO A 37 -6.79 18.53 -24.23
CA PRO A 37 -7.63 19.65 -24.61
C PRO A 37 -7.65 20.72 -23.53
N ILE A 38 -7.51 21.98 -23.96
CA ILE A 38 -7.56 23.18 -23.12
C ILE A 38 -9.02 23.45 -22.73
N VAL A 39 -9.32 23.55 -21.44
CA VAL A 39 -10.59 24.12 -20.96
C VAL A 39 -10.32 25.56 -20.56
N GLU A 40 -10.93 26.49 -21.28
CA GLU A 40 -10.78 27.93 -21.11
C GLU A 40 -11.30 28.45 -19.75
N ASN A 41 -10.46 29.27 -19.13
CA ASN A 41 -10.71 30.35 -18.17
C ASN A 41 -12.16 30.56 -17.68
N ALA A 42 -12.41 30.21 -16.42
CA ALA A 42 -13.53 30.75 -15.65
C ALA A 42 -13.06 31.92 -14.75
N PRO A 43 -13.76 33.08 -14.75
CA PRO A 43 -13.33 34.27 -14.02
C PRO A 43 -13.58 34.15 -12.51
N LEU A 44 -12.64 34.68 -11.72
CA LEU A 44 -12.73 34.83 -10.27
C LEU A 44 -13.60 36.04 -9.90
N SER A 45 -14.74 35.84 -9.22
CA SER A 45 -15.24 36.78 -8.19
C SER A 45 -16.41 36.24 -7.34
N HIS A 46 -16.26 36.43 -6.03
CA HIS A 46 -17.23 36.60 -4.93
C HIS A 46 -18.26 35.52 -4.53
N SER A 47 -18.26 35.24 -3.21
CA SER A 47 -19.37 34.79 -2.35
C SER A 47 -19.91 33.38 -2.60
N PHE A 48 -19.52 32.42 -1.76
CA PHE A 48 -20.09 31.08 -1.70
C PHE A 48 -21.56 31.12 -1.23
N ALA A 49 -22.49 31.00 -2.17
CA ALA A 49 -23.80 30.41 -1.95
C ALA A 49 -23.79 28.99 -2.53
N ALA A 50 -24.55 28.08 -1.91
CA ALA A 50 -24.67 26.68 -2.35
C ALA A 50 -25.01 26.58 -3.86
N PRO A 51 -24.52 25.55 -4.57
CA PRO A 51 -24.69 25.45 -6.01
C PRO A 51 -26.18 25.40 -6.37
N GLN A 52 -26.67 26.44 -7.03
CA GLN A 52 -27.97 26.41 -7.70
C GLN A 52 -27.84 25.58 -8.97
N TYR A 53 -28.31 24.33 -8.91
CA TYR A 53 -28.60 23.57 -10.12
C TYR A 53 -29.68 24.31 -10.93
N PRO A 54 -29.64 24.25 -12.27
CA PRO A 54 -30.76 24.74 -13.07
C PRO A 54 -32.06 24.06 -12.60
N PRO A 55 -33.20 24.77 -12.56
CA PRO A 55 -34.46 24.16 -12.17
C PRO A 55 -34.75 22.99 -13.10
N LEU A 56 -35.00 21.82 -12.50
CA LEU A 56 -35.42 20.63 -13.23
C LEU A 56 -36.70 20.96 -14.04
N PRO A 57 -36.84 20.47 -15.28
CA PRO A 57 -38.07 20.62 -16.03
C PRO A 57 -39.28 20.13 -15.21
N GLU A 58 -40.44 20.76 -15.39
CA GLU A 58 -41.66 20.41 -14.67
C GLU A 58 -41.99 18.91 -14.87
N GLY A 59 -41.88 18.12 -13.79
CA GLY A 59 -42.06 16.65 -13.82
C GLY A 59 -40.76 15.81 -13.90
N ALA A 60 -39.57 16.42 -13.95
CA ALA A 60 -38.31 15.69 -13.91
C ALA A 60 -37.85 15.43 -12.47
N ILE A 61 -37.66 14.15 -12.15
CA ILE A 61 -37.06 13.69 -10.89
C ILE A 61 -35.58 13.41 -11.17
N LEU A 62 -34.69 13.93 -10.34
CA LEU A 62 -33.30 13.46 -10.30
C LEU A 62 -33.33 11.98 -9.93
N LEU A 63 -33.02 11.11 -10.89
CA LEU A 63 -32.65 9.73 -10.58
C LEU A 63 -31.28 9.81 -9.90
N GLU A 64 -31.27 10.07 -8.60
CA GLU A 64 -30.21 9.49 -7.78
C GLU A 64 -30.36 7.99 -7.97
N THR A 65 -29.46 7.37 -8.73
CA THR A 65 -29.20 5.93 -8.59
C THR A 65 -28.59 5.70 -7.21
N VAL A 66 -29.39 5.92 -6.18
CA VAL A 66 -29.25 5.21 -4.92
C VAL A 66 -29.58 3.78 -5.32
N ALA A 67 -28.57 2.93 -5.47
CA ALA A 67 -28.79 1.51 -5.31
C ALA A 67 -29.51 1.37 -3.97
N SER A 68 -30.81 1.05 -3.99
CA SER A 68 -31.54 0.71 -2.78
C SER A 68 -30.66 -0.27 -2.01
N PRO A 69 -30.39 -0.04 -0.71
CA PRO A 69 -29.62 -0.99 0.07
C PRO A 69 -30.39 -2.30 0.00
N THR A 70 -29.91 -3.24 -0.81
CA THR A 70 -30.49 -4.57 -0.91
C THR A 70 -30.43 -5.15 0.49
N ASN A 71 -31.56 -5.62 1.01
CA ASN A 71 -31.59 -6.25 2.33
C ASN A 71 -30.54 -7.36 2.35
N PRO A 72 -29.64 -7.44 3.35
CA PRO A 72 -28.59 -8.46 3.41
C PRO A 72 -29.12 -9.90 3.29
N ILE A 73 -30.35 -10.15 3.76
CA ILE A 73 -31.01 -11.46 3.63
C ILE A 73 -31.47 -11.73 2.18
N ASP A 74 -32.00 -10.72 1.50
CA ASP A 74 -32.41 -10.84 0.09
C ASP A 74 -31.19 -11.11 -0.80
N GLN A 75 -30.08 -10.43 -0.53
CA GLN A 75 -28.80 -10.65 -1.21
C GLN A 75 -28.34 -12.11 -1.10
N VAL A 76 -28.39 -12.70 0.10
CA VAL A 76 -28.00 -14.11 0.29
C VAL A 76 -28.99 -15.05 -0.39
N THR A 77 -30.28 -14.72 -0.35
CA THR A 77 -31.32 -15.50 -1.06
C THR A 77 -31.08 -15.51 -2.57
N GLU A 78 -30.66 -14.39 -3.16
CA GLU A 78 -30.26 -14.31 -4.57
C GLU A 78 -29.04 -15.21 -4.88
N LEU A 79 -28.06 -15.27 -3.97
CA LEU A 79 -26.89 -16.15 -4.13
C LEU A 79 -27.27 -17.63 -4.04
N LEU A 80 -28.15 -18.02 -3.11
CA LEU A 80 -28.67 -19.39 -3.00
C LEU A 80 -29.40 -19.81 -4.29
N ASN A 81 -30.25 -18.94 -4.82
CA ASN A 81 -30.91 -19.17 -6.10
C ASN A 81 -29.91 -19.27 -7.28
N ALA A 82 -28.83 -18.48 -7.25
CA ALA A 82 -27.77 -18.56 -8.25
C ALA A 82 -26.98 -19.88 -8.14
N ILE A 83 -26.78 -20.42 -6.94
CA ILE A 83 -26.19 -21.74 -6.70
C ILE A 83 -27.07 -22.84 -7.30
N ASP A 84 -28.38 -22.82 -7.05
CA ASP A 84 -29.30 -23.81 -7.60
C ASP A 84 -29.37 -23.76 -9.14
N ARG A 85 -29.34 -22.55 -9.71
CA ARG A 85 -29.23 -22.37 -11.16
C ARG A 85 -27.94 -22.97 -11.70
N ALA A 86 -26.80 -22.67 -11.08
CA ALA A 86 -25.50 -23.21 -11.47
C ALA A 86 -25.49 -24.74 -11.42
N ARG A 87 -26.19 -25.36 -10.45
CA ARG A 87 -26.34 -26.81 -10.34
C ARG A 87 -27.04 -27.41 -11.57
N GLY A 88 -28.05 -26.72 -12.10
CA GLY A 88 -28.77 -27.14 -13.32
C GLY A 88 -28.00 -26.91 -14.63
N GLU A 89 -27.00 -26.04 -14.62
CA GLU A 89 -26.22 -25.62 -15.81
C GLU A 89 -24.85 -26.32 -15.92
N LEU A 90 -24.52 -27.24 -15.01
CA LEU A 90 -23.26 -27.97 -15.04
C LEU A 90 -23.08 -28.73 -16.36
N ASN A 91 -21.93 -28.51 -17.01
CA ASN A 91 -21.67 -29.07 -18.34
C ASN A 91 -20.33 -29.82 -18.40
N PRO A 92 -20.31 -31.14 -18.66
CA PRO A 92 -19.08 -31.91 -18.76
C PRO A 92 -18.14 -31.43 -19.88
N ASP A 93 -18.67 -30.85 -20.96
CA ASP A 93 -17.88 -30.42 -22.12
C ASP A 93 -17.06 -29.15 -21.86
N THR A 94 -17.35 -28.45 -20.76
CA THR A 94 -16.62 -27.25 -20.35
C THR A 94 -15.47 -27.53 -19.39
N LEU A 95 -15.38 -28.76 -18.86
CA LEU A 95 -14.29 -29.17 -17.97
C LEU A 95 -12.93 -29.01 -18.68
N PRO A 96 -11.84 -28.76 -17.93
CA PRO A 96 -10.53 -28.57 -18.53
C PRO A 96 -10.07 -29.81 -19.32
N ASP A 97 -9.60 -29.57 -20.54
CA ASP A 97 -9.11 -30.61 -21.45
C ASP A 97 -7.68 -31.02 -21.07
N LEU A 98 -7.53 -32.27 -20.61
CA LEU A 98 -6.25 -32.84 -20.20
C LEU A 98 -5.24 -32.91 -21.36
N VAL A 99 -5.66 -33.34 -22.55
CA VAL A 99 -4.76 -33.51 -23.70
C VAL A 99 -4.21 -32.16 -24.14
N ARG A 100 -5.08 -31.15 -24.17
CA ARG A 100 -4.68 -29.77 -24.49
C ARG A 100 -3.72 -29.21 -23.43
N ALA A 101 -4.00 -29.43 -22.15
CA ALA A 101 -3.16 -28.94 -21.07
C ALA A 101 -1.77 -29.62 -21.06
N GLU A 102 -1.69 -30.91 -21.37
CA GLU A 102 -0.43 -31.65 -21.52
C GLU A 102 0.43 -31.09 -22.65
N ALA A 103 -0.17 -30.91 -23.83
CA ALA A 103 0.51 -30.32 -24.96
C ALA A 103 1.03 -28.90 -24.65
N GLU A 104 0.26 -28.10 -23.91
CA GLU A 104 0.68 -26.78 -23.48
C GLU A 104 1.88 -26.83 -22.52
N VAL A 105 1.84 -27.66 -21.46
CA VAL A 105 2.95 -27.78 -20.50
C VAL A 105 4.24 -28.22 -21.18
N VAL A 106 4.20 -29.26 -22.01
CA VAL A 106 5.37 -29.76 -22.77
C VAL A 106 5.94 -28.65 -23.66
N THR A 107 5.06 -27.91 -24.35
CA THR A 107 5.46 -26.76 -25.18
C THR A 107 6.14 -25.66 -24.35
N ARG A 108 5.61 -25.34 -23.17
CA ARG A 108 6.20 -24.31 -22.29
C ARG A 108 7.54 -24.75 -21.69
N MET A 109 7.70 -26.02 -21.34
CA MET A 109 8.98 -26.57 -20.84
C MET A 109 10.07 -26.44 -21.90
N ALA A 110 9.77 -26.84 -23.15
CA ALA A 110 10.69 -26.66 -24.28
C ALA A 110 11.03 -25.18 -24.55
N ALA A 111 10.05 -24.28 -24.39
CA ALA A 111 10.25 -22.84 -24.54
C ALA A 111 11.19 -22.26 -23.47
N VAL A 112 11.10 -22.73 -22.22
CA VAL A 112 12.01 -22.36 -21.12
C VAL A 112 13.43 -22.82 -21.42
N GLU A 113 13.62 -24.07 -21.86
CA GLU A 113 14.94 -24.58 -22.24
C GLU A 113 15.56 -23.78 -23.38
N SER A 114 14.77 -23.54 -24.43
CA SER A 114 15.17 -22.74 -25.59
C SER A 114 15.51 -21.30 -25.22
N TYR A 115 14.79 -20.72 -24.24
CA TYR A 115 15.09 -19.39 -23.74
C TYR A 115 16.43 -19.35 -23.02
N PHE A 116 16.71 -20.29 -22.10
CA PHE A 116 17.99 -20.33 -21.39
C PHE A 116 19.17 -20.61 -22.31
N GLU A 117 18.98 -21.42 -23.35
CA GLU A 117 20.03 -21.65 -24.35
C GLU A 117 20.44 -20.40 -25.13
N ARG A 118 19.49 -19.50 -25.41
CA ARG A 118 19.77 -18.24 -26.10
C ARG A 118 20.21 -17.11 -25.18
N SER A 119 19.72 -17.10 -23.93
CA SER A 119 19.84 -15.96 -23.03
C SER A 119 20.96 -16.09 -22.01
N THR A 120 21.54 -17.28 -21.81
CA THR A 120 22.58 -17.48 -20.81
C THR A 120 23.64 -18.52 -21.18
N ASN A 121 24.68 -18.66 -20.36
CA ASN A 121 25.76 -19.62 -20.59
C ASN A 121 25.38 -21.03 -20.13
N SER A 122 26.16 -22.03 -20.56
CA SER A 122 25.87 -23.46 -20.28
C SER A 122 25.79 -23.79 -18.78
N SER A 123 26.63 -23.14 -17.95
CA SER A 123 26.62 -23.35 -16.49
C SER A 123 25.33 -22.84 -15.85
N ASN A 124 24.90 -21.63 -16.21
CA ASN A 124 23.68 -21.03 -15.67
C ASN A 124 22.42 -21.72 -16.20
N LYS A 125 22.39 -22.11 -17.48
CA LYS A 125 21.33 -22.98 -18.04
C LYS A 125 21.21 -24.26 -17.21
N SER A 126 22.32 -24.95 -16.97
CA SER A 126 22.34 -26.20 -16.20
C SER A 126 21.87 -26.01 -14.76
N ALA A 127 22.21 -24.88 -14.12
CA ALA A 127 21.76 -24.56 -12.77
C ALA A 127 20.24 -24.35 -12.71
N TRP A 128 19.67 -23.59 -13.64
CA TRP A 128 18.22 -23.38 -13.72
C TRP A 128 17.44 -24.67 -14.01
N LEU A 129 17.89 -25.49 -14.96
CA LEU A 129 17.22 -26.75 -15.25
C LEU A 129 17.28 -27.74 -14.07
N ARG A 130 18.38 -27.74 -13.32
CA ARG A 130 18.50 -28.51 -12.07
C ARG A 130 17.54 -27.99 -11.00
N TYR A 131 17.46 -26.67 -10.82
CA TYR A 131 16.55 -26.04 -9.87
C TYR A 131 15.08 -26.38 -10.16
N LEU A 132 14.66 -26.25 -11.43
CA LEU A 132 13.28 -26.50 -11.85
C LEU A 132 12.90 -27.97 -11.82
N THR A 133 13.86 -28.88 -12.03
CA THR A 133 13.64 -30.33 -11.99
C THR A 133 12.47 -30.77 -12.89
N MET A 134 12.53 -30.39 -14.17
CA MET A 134 11.45 -30.62 -15.14
C MET A 134 11.31 -32.08 -15.60
N GLY A 135 12.38 -32.88 -15.52
CA GLY A 135 12.45 -34.25 -16.03
C GLY A 135 11.36 -35.21 -15.51
N PRO A 136 11.13 -35.32 -14.18
CA PRO A 136 10.12 -36.23 -13.64
C PRO A 136 8.70 -35.99 -14.16
N LEU A 137 8.32 -34.73 -14.39
CA LEU A 137 7.01 -34.42 -14.98
C LEU A 137 6.95 -34.82 -16.45
N MET A 138 8.02 -34.53 -17.20
CA MET A 138 8.12 -34.87 -18.62
C MET A 138 8.04 -36.39 -18.82
N GLU A 139 8.82 -37.17 -18.06
CA GLU A 139 8.79 -38.63 -18.10
C GLU A 139 7.42 -39.21 -17.73
N ALA A 140 6.76 -38.65 -16.70
CA ALA A 140 5.44 -39.11 -16.28
C ALA A 140 4.35 -38.85 -17.34
N ILE A 141 4.46 -37.75 -18.10
CA ILE A 141 3.58 -37.43 -19.23
C ILE A 141 3.88 -38.36 -20.41
N GLU A 142 5.15 -38.52 -20.80
CA GLU A 142 5.57 -39.35 -21.94
C GLU A 142 5.20 -40.83 -21.75
N ASN A 143 5.31 -41.34 -20.53
CA ASN A 143 4.95 -42.73 -20.21
C ASN A 143 3.46 -42.93 -19.92
N GLU A 144 2.63 -41.90 -20.10
CA GLU A 144 1.18 -41.91 -19.83
C GLU A 144 0.85 -42.46 -18.42
N GLU A 145 1.63 -42.07 -17.41
CA GLU A 145 1.49 -42.64 -16.07
C GLU A 145 0.11 -42.33 -15.43
N SER A 146 -0.21 -42.97 -14.31
CA SER A 146 -1.44 -42.67 -13.56
C SER A 146 -1.54 -41.19 -13.17
N ILE A 147 -2.77 -40.69 -12.99
CA ILE A 147 -3.04 -39.29 -12.57
C ILE A 147 -2.23 -38.90 -11.33
N ALA A 148 -2.15 -39.79 -10.33
CA ALA A 148 -1.41 -39.53 -9.11
C ALA A 148 0.11 -39.38 -9.33
N ARG A 149 0.66 -40.13 -10.30
CA ARG A 149 2.08 -40.10 -10.66
C ARG A 149 2.45 -38.90 -11.53
N ARG A 150 1.52 -38.41 -12.36
CA ARG A 150 1.66 -37.13 -13.09
C ARG A 150 1.44 -35.91 -12.19
N GLY A 151 0.50 -35.99 -11.26
CA GLY A 151 0.13 -34.86 -10.39
C GLY A 151 1.20 -34.45 -9.39
N ARG A 152 1.91 -35.40 -8.77
CA ARG A 152 2.98 -35.11 -7.79
C ARG A 152 4.11 -34.23 -8.37
N PRO A 153 4.77 -34.61 -9.48
CA PRO A 153 5.82 -33.77 -10.07
C PRO A 153 5.28 -32.47 -10.66
N ALA A 154 4.00 -32.42 -11.07
CA ALA A 154 3.37 -31.16 -11.50
C ALA A 154 3.26 -30.15 -10.35
N VAL A 155 2.76 -30.59 -9.18
CA VAL A 155 2.68 -29.74 -7.98
C VAL A 155 4.07 -29.31 -7.51
N GLU A 156 5.05 -30.21 -7.56
CA GLU A 156 6.43 -29.87 -7.19
C GLU A 156 7.01 -28.80 -8.13
N LEU A 157 6.86 -28.96 -9.45
CA LEU A 157 7.32 -27.97 -10.44
C LEU A 157 6.62 -26.61 -10.25
N GLU A 158 5.29 -26.62 -10.00
CA GLU A 158 4.52 -25.41 -9.72
C GLU A 158 5.08 -24.64 -8.52
N SER A 159 5.37 -25.36 -7.44
CA SER A 159 5.95 -24.77 -6.22
C SER A 159 7.33 -24.16 -6.48
N ARG A 160 8.19 -24.80 -7.30
CA ARG A 160 9.53 -24.29 -7.65
C ARG A 160 9.47 -23.06 -8.56
N LEU A 161 8.40 -22.93 -9.35
CA LEU A 161 8.15 -21.76 -10.21
C LEU A 161 7.61 -20.54 -9.44
N ARG A 162 7.42 -20.68 -8.13
CA ARG A 162 7.10 -19.60 -7.20
C ARG A 162 8.22 -19.46 -6.19
N GLY A 163 8.79 -18.26 -6.06
CA GLY A 163 9.88 -18.06 -5.12
C GLY A 163 10.53 -16.69 -5.24
N ILE A 164 11.52 -16.46 -4.39
CA ILE A 164 12.22 -15.17 -4.29
C ILE A 164 13.41 -15.03 -5.24
N HIS A 165 13.82 -16.13 -5.90
CA HIS A 165 14.96 -16.13 -6.81
C HIS A 165 14.72 -15.24 -8.04
N THR A 166 15.60 -14.26 -8.24
CA THR A 166 15.62 -13.40 -9.43
C THR A 166 15.72 -14.23 -10.70
N GLY A 167 14.84 -13.99 -11.66
CA GLY A 167 14.67 -14.75 -12.90
C GLY A 167 13.29 -15.42 -12.99
N LEU A 168 12.65 -15.76 -11.87
CA LEU A 168 11.30 -16.37 -11.89
C LEU A 168 10.20 -15.42 -12.43
N GLU A 169 10.46 -14.12 -12.53
CA GLU A 169 9.59 -13.12 -13.19
C GLU A 169 9.59 -13.22 -14.72
N LEU A 170 10.56 -13.92 -15.32
CA LEU A 170 10.74 -13.92 -16.75
C LEU A 170 9.54 -14.59 -17.44
N ALA A 171 9.08 -13.98 -18.53
CA ALA A 171 7.86 -14.41 -19.21
C ALA A 171 7.79 -15.93 -19.54
N PRO A 172 8.87 -16.61 -19.98
CA PRO A 172 8.83 -18.06 -20.19
C PRO A 172 8.49 -18.86 -18.93
N LEU A 173 9.00 -18.45 -17.76
CA LEU A 173 8.77 -19.13 -16.49
C LEU A 173 7.37 -18.85 -15.93
N VAL A 174 6.91 -17.60 -16.03
CA VAL A 174 5.53 -17.22 -15.69
C VAL A 174 4.53 -17.99 -16.55
N ASN A 175 4.78 -18.07 -17.87
CA ASN A 175 3.92 -18.84 -18.78
C ASN A 175 3.95 -20.35 -18.49
N LEU A 176 5.11 -20.91 -18.13
CA LEU A 176 5.21 -22.31 -17.70
C LEU A 176 4.41 -22.54 -16.42
N ARG A 177 4.52 -21.64 -15.43
CA ARG A 177 3.75 -21.73 -14.19
C ARG A 177 2.24 -21.77 -14.46
N THR A 178 1.73 -20.85 -15.27
CA THR A 178 0.32 -20.84 -15.66
C THR A 178 -0.10 -22.13 -16.37
N ALA A 179 0.72 -22.66 -17.29
CA ALA A 179 0.43 -23.92 -17.96
C ALA A 179 0.39 -25.11 -16.98
N VAL A 180 1.33 -25.17 -16.02
CA VAL A 180 1.35 -26.23 -14.99
C VAL A 180 0.13 -26.13 -14.08
N GLN A 181 -0.32 -24.93 -13.70
CA GLN A 181 -1.55 -24.72 -12.93
C GLN A 181 -2.79 -25.23 -13.68
N HIS A 182 -2.92 -24.89 -14.97
CA HIS A 182 -4.00 -25.41 -15.82
C HIS A 182 -3.94 -26.94 -15.94
N TYR A 183 -2.75 -27.51 -16.04
CA TYR A 183 -2.55 -28.95 -16.10
C TYR A 183 -2.94 -29.67 -14.80
N ILE A 184 -2.59 -29.11 -13.64
CA ILE A 184 -3.02 -29.63 -12.33
C ILE A 184 -4.54 -29.63 -12.22
N ALA A 185 -5.21 -28.55 -12.68
CA ALA A 185 -6.67 -28.49 -12.73
C ALA A 185 -7.27 -29.56 -13.68
N ALA A 186 -6.69 -29.73 -14.87
CA ALA A 186 -7.13 -30.74 -15.82
C ALA A 186 -6.94 -32.19 -15.32
N LEU A 187 -5.86 -32.47 -14.60
CA LEU A 187 -5.66 -33.76 -13.92
C LEU A 187 -6.72 -34.02 -12.86
N ARG A 188 -7.13 -33.00 -12.09
CA ARG A 188 -8.15 -33.11 -11.05
C ARG A 188 -9.53 -33.46 -11.64
N TYR A 189 -9.86 -32.89 -12.80
CA TYR A 189 -11.18 -33.01 -13.43
C TYR A 189 -11.20 -33.92 -14.67
N SER A 190 -10.17 -34.74 -14.87
CA SER A 190 -10.02 -35.59 -16.06
C SER A 190 -11.11 -36.64 -16.23
N ASP A 191 -11.78 -37.06 -15.14
CA ASP A 191 -12.97 -37.91 -15.17
C ASP A 191 -14.22 -37.02 -15.04
N PRO A 192 -15.01 -36.83 -16.11
CA PRO A 192 -16.15 -35.91 -16.09
C PRO A 192 -17.20 -36.26 -15.03
N LYS A 193 -17.44 -37.55 -14.77
CA LYS A 193 -18.45 -37.97 -13.79
C LYS A 193 -18.02 -37.61 -12.38
N ARG A 194 -16.77 -37.93 -12.03
CA ARG A 194 -16.19 -37.59 -10.71
C ARG A 194 -16.01 -36.09 -10.55
N GLY A 195 -15.60 -35.41 -11.62
CA GLY A 195 -15.43 -33.96 -11.64
C GLY A 195 -16.73 -33.23 -11.34
N LEU A 196 -17.80 -33.52 -12.09
CA LEU A 196 -19.11 -32.91 -11.85
C LEU A 196 -19.70 -33.27 -10.48
N ALA A 197 -19.47 -34.49 -9.98
CA ALA A 197 -19.87 -34.86 -8.62
C ALA A 197 -19.13 -34.03 -7.54
N SER A 198 -17.82 -33.79 -7.75
CA SER A 198 -17.02 -32.93 -6.86
C SER A 198 -17.51 -31.47 -6.91
N ILE A 199 -17.85 -30.95 -8.08
CA ILE A 199 -18.38 -29.59 -8.26
C ILE A 199 -19.74 -29.44 -7.57
N ASN A 200 -20.65 -30.42 -7.73
CA ASN A 200 -21.92 -30.43 -7.00
C ASN A 200 -21.71 -30.35 -5.49
N LYS A 201 -20.76 -31.14 -4.96
CA LYS A 201 -20.41 -31.08 -3.53
C LYS A 201 -19.86 -29.72 -3.10
N GLN A 202 -19.14 -29.01 -3.98
CA GLN A 202 -18.68 -27.64 -3.69
C GLN A 202 -19.84 -26.65 -3.68
N LEU A 203 -20.81 -26.78 -4.58
CA LEU A 203 -22.05 -25.98 -4.58
C LEU A 203 -22.90 -26.23 -3.33
N ASP A 204 -22.96 -27.48 -2.87
CA ASP A 204 -23.63 -27.83 -1.60
C ASP A 204 -22.92 -27.15 -0.42
N ALA A 205 -21.58 -27.23 -0.37
CA ALA A 205 -20.80 -26.56 0.67
C ALA A 205 -20.94 -25.03 0.64
N LEU A 206 -21.08 -24.41 -0.54
CA LEU A 206 -21.41 -22.98 -0.65
C LEU A 206 -22.80 -22.67 -0.08
N SER A 207 -23.78 -23.52 -0.37
CA SER A 207 -25.14 -23.37 0.15
C SER A 207 -25.15 -23.48 1.68
N ASP A 208 -24.43 -24.45 2.24
CA ASP A 208 -24.30 -24.64 3.68
C ASP A 208 -23.54 -23.49 4.36
N LEU A 209 -22.60 -22.85 3.67
CA LEU A 209 -21.88 -21.67 4.18
C LEU A 209 -22.78 -20.43 4.28
N PHE A 210 -23.68 -20.25 3.31
CA PHE A 210 -24.64 -19.14 3.27
C PHE A 210 -25.93 -19.38 4.05
N ALA A 211 -26.31 -20.64 4.25
CA ALA A 211 -27.51 -21.02 4.99
C ALA A 211 -27.21 -22.29 5.81
N PRO A 212 -26.45 -22.17 6.90
CA PRO A 212 -26.09 -23.32 7.72
C PRO A 212 -27.33 -23.95 8.33
N GLU A 213 -27.30 -25.27 8.50
CA GLU A 213 -28.37 -25.99 9.20
C GLU A 213 -28.37 -25.60 10.68
N GLU A 214 -29.49 -25.11 11.19
CA GLU A 214 -29.64 -24.86 12.62
C GLU A 214 -29.54 -26.21 13.36
N THR A 215 -28.47 -26.38 14.14
CA THR A 215 -28.40 -27.49 15.10
C THR A 215 -29.40 -27.17 16.20
N SER A 216 -30.61 -27.69 16.08
CA SER A 216 -31.59 -27.67 17.17
C SER A 216 -30.88 -28.09 18.45
N GLU A 217 -30.88 -27.20 19.44
CA GLU A 217 -30.42 -27.51 20.79
C GLU A 217 -31.10 -28.82 21.22
N LYS A 218 -30.27 -29.76 21.67
CA LYS A 218 -30.65 -31.12 22.08
C LYS A 218 -32.00 -31.11 22.83
N GLY A 219 -33.05 -31.65 22.20
CA GLY A 219 -34.31 -31.88 22.91
C GLY A 219 -35.51 -32.35 22.09
N ALA A 220 -35.63 -32.00 20.81
CA ALA A 220 -36.82 -32.34 20.04
C ALA A 220 -36.58 -33.51 19.07
N THR A 221 -36.83 -34.73 19.55
CA THR A 221 -37.10 -35.87 18.67
C THR A 221 -38.42 -35.62 17.95
N SER A 222 -38.36 -35.13 16.72
CA SER A 222 -39.48 -35.19 15.78
C SER A 222 -38.93 -35.50 14.39
N GLU A 223 -38.95 -36.79 14.07
CA GLU A 223 -38.69 -37.33 12.74
C GLU A 223 -39.79 -36.79 11.80
N SER A 224 -39.44 -35.83 10.92
CA SER A 224 -40.17 -35.39 9.69
C SER A 224 -40.16 -33.88 9.41
N SER A 225 -39.35 -33.08 10.11
CA SER A 225 -39.15 -31.66 9.73
C SER A 225 -37.91 -31.56 8.85
N GLU A 226 -38.03 -31.02 7.63
CA GLU A 226 -36.85 -30.58 6.87
C GLU A 226 -36.01 -29.62 7.74
N PRO A 227 -34.66 -29.72 7.72
CA PRO A 227 -33.82 -28.84 8.51
C PRO A 227 -34.11 -27.39 8.13
N ILE A 228 -34.44 -26.55 9.12
CA ILE A 228 -34.63 -25.12 8.90
C ILE A 228 -33.26 -24.53 8.59
N ARG A 229 -33.10 -23.99 7.37
CA ARG A 229 -31.91 -23.28 6.92
C ARG A 229 -32.21 -21.79 6.93
N SER A 230 -31.46 -21.04 7.73
CA SER A 230 -31.62 -19.59 7.89
C SER A 230 -30.52 -18.87 7.10
N PRO A 231 -30.86 -18.03 6.10
CA PRO A 231 -29.86 -17.27 5.35
C PRO A 231 -29.01 -16.38 6.27
N ARG A 232 -27.69 -16.53 6.20
CA ARG A 232 -26.70 -15.76 6.95
C ARG A 232 -26.13 -14.64 6.08
N PRO A 233 -26.23 -13.35 6.49
CA PRO A 233 -25.62 -12.23 5.78
C PRO A 233 -24.12 -12.42 5.51
N LEU A 234 -23.63 -11.92 4.36
CA LEU A 234 -22.21 -12.00 4.01
C LEU A 234 -21.30 -11.29 5.04
N SER A 235 -21.80 -10.24 5.70
CA SER A 235 -21.07 -9.50 6.73
C SER A 235 -20.84 -10.30 8.00
N GLU A 236 -21.60 -11.36 8.23
CA GLU A 236 -21.44 -12.21 9.41
C GLU A 236 -20.42 -13.33 9.18
N LEU A 237 -19.96 -13.56 7.94
CA LEU A 237 -18.98 -14.59 7.61
C LEU A 237 -17.65 -14.34 8.35
N SER A 238 -17.15 -15.36 9.03
CA SER A 238 -15.85 -15.28 9.70
C SER A 238 -14.70 -15.28 8.67
N ALA A 239 -13.50 -14.90 9.10
CA ALA A 239 -12.32 -14.96 8.23
C ALA A 239 -12.04 -16.39 7.71
N GLU A 240 -12.33 -17.41 8.52
CA GLU A 240 -12.23 -18.81 8.08
C GLU A 240 -13.32 -19.19 7.08
N ASP A 241 -14.56 -18.70 7.25
CA ASP A 241 -15.64 -18.88 6.27
C ASP A 241 -15.26 -18.22 4.92
N VAL A 242 -14.72 -17.01 4.94
CA VAL A 242 -14.26 -16.32 3.72
C VAL A 242 -13.13 -17.09 3.03
N ALA A 243 -12.17 -17.64 3.78
CA ALA A 243 -11.13 -18.48 3.21
C ALA A 243 -11.68 -19.80 2.62
N GLN A 244 -12.69 -20.40 3.25
CA GLN A 244 -13.38 -21.57 2.69
C GLN A 244 -14.13 -21.22 1.41
N LEU A 245 -14.83 -20.08 1.40
CA LEU A 245 -15.52 -19.54 0.24
C LEU A 245 -14.54 -19.35 -0.93
N GLU A 246 -13.38 -18.70 -0.71
CA GLU A 246 -12.32 -18.55 -1.73
C GLU A 246 -11.87 -19.90 -2.31
N ARG A 247 -11.63 -20.90 -1.46
CA ARG A 247 -11.23 -22.23 -1.90
C ARG A 247 -12.29 -22.90 -2.78
N LEU A 248 -13.57 -22.76 -2.43
CA LEU A 248 -14.68 -23.30 -3.20
C LEU A 248 -14.80 -22.58 -4.55
N LEU A 249 -14.70 -21.25 -4.58
CA LEU A 249 -14.71 -20.47 -5.82
C LEU A 249 -13.53 -20.81 -6.74
N GLY A 250 -12.33 -21.00 -6.16
CA GLY A 250 -11.17 -21.49 -6.89
C GLY A 250 -11.42 -22.86 -7.52
N GLY A 251 -12.05 -23.78 -6.79
CA GLY A 251 -12.42 -25.10 -7.30
C GLY A 251 -13.41 -25.05 -8.48
N LEU A 252 -14.43 -24.19 -8.40
CA LEU A 252 -15.39 -23.96 -9.49
C LEU A 252 -14.70 -23.37 -10.72
N SER A 253 -13.82 -22.38 -10.50
CA SER A 253 -13.06 -21.74 -11.56
C SER A 253 -12.06 -22.68 -12.22
N ASP A 254 -11.32 -23.49 -11.45
CA ASP A 254 -10.42 -24.52 -11.96
C ASP A 254 -11.16 -25.52 -12.86
N ALA A 255 -12.45 -25.75 -12.60
CA ALA A 255 -13.28 -26.66 -13.38
C ALA A 255 -14.00 -25.98 -14.56
N ASN A 256 -13.80 -24.67 -14.77
CA ASN A 256 -14.55 -23.81 -15.70
C ASN A 256 -16.08 -23.90 -15.52
N GLN A 257 -16.57 -24.09 -14.29
CA GLN A 257 -18.00 -24.18 -13.97
C GLN A 257 -18.50 -22.94 -13.24
N ALA A 258 -19.82 -22.70 -13.33
CA ALA A 258 -20.52 -21.70 -12.55
C ALA A 258 -19.89 -20.28 -12.60
N THR A 259 -19.35 -19.89 -13.75
CA THR A 259 -18.61 -18.63 -13.92
C THR A 259 -19.42 -17.39 -13.56
N ALA A 260 -20.73 -17.40 -13.85
CA ALA A 260 -21.66 -16.35 -13.47
C ALA A 260 -21.80 -16.22 -11.94
N LEU A 261 -21.93 -17.35 -11.23
CA LEU A 261 -22.01 -17.39 -9.77
C LEU A 261 -20.71 -16.89 -9.13
N VAL A 262 -19.55 -17.36 -9.63
CA VAL A 262 -18.23 -16.90 -9.16
C VAL A 262 -18.09 -15.39 -9.32
N SER A 263 -18.47 -14.85 -10.48
CA SER A 263 -18.45 -13.41 -10.75
C SER A 263 -19.40 -12.64 -9.82
N GLN A 264 -20.61 -13.15 -9.58
CA GLN A 264 -21.59 -12.54 -8.70
C GLN A 264 -21.08 -12.46 -7.25
N ILE A 265 -20.61 -13.57 -6.68
CA ILE A 265 -20.04 -13.58 -5.32
C ILE A 265 -18.85 -12.63 -5.23
N ARG A 266 -17.92 -12.71 -6.20
CA ARG A 266 -16.74 -11.86 -6.24
C ARG A 266 -17.09 -10.36 -6.31
N SER A 267 -18.19 -9.99 -6.97
CA SER A 267 -18.63 -8.59 -7.07
C SER A 267 -18.92 -7.96 -5.70
N HIS A 268 -19.39 -8.77 -4.73
CA HIS A 268 -19.60 -8.32 -3.36
C HIS A 268 -18.29 -8.09 -2.61
N PHE A 269 -17.25 -8.90 -2.87
CA PHE A 269 -15.91 -8.78 -2.29
C PHE A 269 -14.92 -8.14 -3.27
N SER A 270 -15.24 -6.94 -3.76
CA SER A 270 -14.43 -6.24 -4.77
C SER A 270 -13.98 -4.85 -4.31
N LYS A 271 -14.27 -4.47 -3.07
CA LYS A 271 -13.86 -3.17 -2.53
C LYS A 271 -12.34 -3.11 -2.40
N PRO A 272 -11.73 -1.92 -2.60
CA PRO A 272 -10.29 -1.73 -2.35
C PRO A 272 -9.93 -2.24 -0.96
N ASN A 273 -8.81 -2.94 -0.86
CA ASN A 273 -8.34 -3.58 0.38
C ASN A 273 -7.07 -2.93 0.96
N LEU A 274 -6.61 -1.83 0.35
CA LEU A 274 -5.54 -0.98 0.85
C LEU A 274 -5.90 0.49 0.66
N ARG A 275 -5.69 1.31 1.68
CA ARG A 275 -5.81 2.77 1.60
C ARG A 275 -4.69 3.46 2.38
N GLY A 276 -4.27 4.61 1.87
CA GLY A 276 -3.27 5.46 2.52
C GLY A 276 -3.66 6.92 2.47
N TRP A 277 -3.23 7.68 3.48
CA TRP A 277 -3.41 9.12 3.57
C TRP A 277 -2.11 9.79 3.97
N VAL A 278 -1.89 10.97 3.42
CA VAL A 278 -0.87 11.93 3.86
C VAL A 278 -1.57 13.24 4.15
N ASP A 279 -1.29 13.79 5.32
CA ASP A 279 -1.90 15.03 5.75
C ASP A 279 -1.53 16.20 4.83
N GLY A 280 -2.52 17.04 4.51
CA GLY A 280 -2.36 18.15 3.60
C GLY A 280 -1.42 19.21 4.13
N ARG A 281 -1.34 19.43 5.46
CA ARG A 281 -0.43 20.42 6.06
C ARG A 281 1.02 20.08 5.79
N THR A 282 1.35 18.79 5.85
CA THR A 282 2.69 18.29 5.48
C THR A 282 3.08 18.73 4.07
N ILE A 283 2.14 18.67 3.12
CA ILE A 283 2.35 19.03 1.72
C ILE A 283 2.39 20.55 1.55
N THR A 284 1.50 21.28 2.21
CA THR A 284 1.42 22.74 2.10
C THR A 284 2.62 23.43 2.75
N ASP A 285 3.06 22.95 3.90
CA ASP A 285 4.21 23.50 4.63
C ASP A 285 5.51 23.29 3.86
N ALA A 286 5.66 22.12 3.21
CA ALA A 286 6.82 21.81 2.38
C ALA A 286 7.00 22.74 1.18
N LEU A 287 5.90 23.29 0.66
CA LEU A 287 5.90 24.18 -0.51
C LEU A 287 5.84 25.67 -0.13
N SER A 288 5.48 25.96 1.12
CA SER A 288 5.38 27.32 1.61
C SER A 288 6.76 27.92 1.82
N ARG A 289 7.06 29.00 1.10
CA ARG A 289 8.37 29.67 1.21
C ARG A 289 8.25 31.18 1.06
N PRO A 290 9.04 31.97 1.81
CA PRO A 290 9.18 33.38 1.51
C PRO A 290 9.88 33.55 0.16
N ILE A 291 9.43 34.51 -0.64
CA ILE A 291 10.13 34.95 -1.85
C ILE A 291 10.76 36.32 -1.60
N ASN A 292 12.00 36.46 -2.08
CA ASN A 292 12.75 37.69 -2.00
C ASN A 292 13.63 37.81 -3.24
N ASN A 293 13.10 38.43 -4.29
CA ASN A 293 13.73 38.49 -5.60
C ASN A 293 14.17 39.93 -5.94
N PRO A 294 15.44 40.30 -5.73
CA PRO A 294 15.99 41.56 -6.19
C PRO A 294 16.31 41.48 -7.70
N ASN A 295 15.77 42.42 -8.48
CA ASN A 295 15.99 42.52 -9.92
C ASN A 295 16.45 43.92 -10.32
N ASP A 296 17.30 44.01 -11.33
CA ASP A 296 17.66 45.30 -11.91
C ASP A 296 16.56 45.78 -12.88
N VAL A 297 16.25 47.08 -12.83
CA VAL A 297 15.31 47.71 -13.76
C VAL A 297 16.11 48.27 -14.92
N ASN A 298 15.87 47.78 -16.14
CA ASN A 298 16.35 48.38 -17.38
C ASN A 298 15.22 48.30 -18.40
N ASP A 299 14.38 49.33 -18.44
CA ASP A 299 13.17 49.33 -19.25
C ASP A 299 13.01 50.62 -20.06
N CYS A 300 12.17 50.61 -21.08
CA CYS A 300 11.76 51.79 -21.84
C CYS A 300 10.25 51.99 -21.72
N ILE A 301 9.84 53.11 -21.11
CA ILE A 301 8.43 53.48 -20.92
C ILE A 301 8.21 54.82 -21.62
N LEU A 302 7.33 54.84 -22.63
CA LEU A 302 7.00 56.05 -23.41
C LEU A 302 8.23 56.81 -23.93
N GLY A 303 9.26 56.09 -24.40
CA GLY A 303 10.51 56.68 -24.89
C GLY A 303 11.44 57.21 -23.79
N THR A 304 11.17 56.90 -22.52
CA THR A 304 12.06 57.18 -21.38
C THR A 304 12.74 55.90 -20.94
N ARG A 305 14.08 55.87 -20.97
CA ARG A 305 14.85 54.70 -20.49
C ARG A 305 14.96 54.75 -18.97
N MET A 306 14.40 53.77 -18.28
CA MET A 306 14.40 53.61 -16.83
C MET A 306 15.53 52.68 -16.40
N LEU A 307 16.44 53.14 -15.55
CA LEU A 307 17.53 52.36 -14.96
C LEU A 307 17.43 52.37 -13.44
N GLY A 308 17.43 51.21 -12.78
CA GLY A 308 17.21 51.17 -11.34
C GLY A 308 17.29 49.79 -10.73
N ARG A 309 16.74 49.66 -9.53
CA ARG A 309 16.59 48.40 -8.80
C ARG A 309 15.14 48.22 -8.41
N ALA A 310 14.69 46.97 -8.47
CA ALA A 310 13.39 46.52 -8.02
C ALA A 310 13.54 45.31 -7.09
N ARG A 311 12.53 45.08 -6.28
CA ARG A 311 12.48 43.95 -5.36
C ARG A 311 11.05 43.47 -5.21
N ILE A 312 10.85 42.16 -5.35
CA ILE A 312 9.60 41.49 -5.01
C ILE A 312 9.82 40.72 -3.71
N THR A 313 9.03 41.04 -2.70
CA THR A 313 9.00 40.32 -1.42
C THR A 313 7.61 39.77 -1.17
N GLY A 314 7.48 38.51 -0.79
CA GLY A 314 6.17 37.87 -0.62
C GLY A 314 6.24 36.47 -0.06
N HIS A 315 5.15 35.75 -0.19
CA HIS A 315 5.06 34.35 0.18
C HIS A 315 4.44 33.52 -0.94
N VAL A 316 5.02 32.34 -1.17
CA VAL A 316 4.39 31.28 -1.94
C VAL A 316 3.66 30.39 -0.94
N THR A 317 2.40 30.10 -1.23
CA THR A 317 1.58 29.16 -0.47
C THR A 317 0.97 28.15 -1.43
N SER A 318 0.54 27.02 -0.91
CA SER A 318 -0.19 26.03 -1.68
C SER A 318 -1.44 25.57 -0.95
N GLN A 319 -2.39 25.05 -1.73
CA GLN A 319 -3.67 24.55 -1.25
C GLN A 319 -4.06 23.31 -2.04
N LEU A 320 -4.46 22.25 -1.36
CA LEU A 320 -5.02 21.07 -2.01
C LEU A 320 -6.47 21.34 -2.45
N LEU A 321 -6.82 20.78 -3.60
CA LEU A 321 -8.16 20.84 -4.15
C LEU A 321 -8.74 19.42 -4.27
N PRO A 322 -10.04 19.22 -4.07
CA PRO A 322 -10.67 17.91 -4.23
C PRO A 322 -10.50 17.33 -5.65
N SER A 323 -10.15 16.05 -5.74
CA SER A 323 -10.02 15.28 -6.99
C SER A 323 -9.91 13.78 -6.71
N ASP A 324 -10.66 12.95 -7.43
CA ASP A 324 -10.69 11.49 -7.27
C ASP A 324 -9.72 10.70 -8.18
N GLN A 325 -9.04 11.37 -9.11
CA GLN A 325 -8.24 10.71 -10.15
C GLN A 325 -6.75 11.06 -10.11
N TYR A 326 -6.42 12.19 -9.48
CA TYR A 326 -5.08 12.73 -9.37
C TYR A 326 -5.03 13.69 -8.19
N VAL A 327 -3.85 13.94 -7.66
CA VAL A 327 -3.66 14.96 -6.63
C VAL A 327 -3.71 16.34 -7.29
N ARG A 328 -4.68 17.16 -6.88
CA ARG A 328 -4.86 18.51 -7.40
C ARG A 328 -4.35 19.52 -6.38
N LEU A 329 -3.40 20.35 -6.79
CA LEU A 329 -2.73 21.31 -5.93
C LEU A 329 -2.71 22.68 -6.62
N MET A 330 -3.15 23.72 -5.91
CA MET A 330 -2.99 25.11 -6.32
C MET A 330 -1.76 25.68 -5.64
N VAL A 331 -0.84 26.26 -6.40
CA VAL A 331 0.28 27.05 -5.86
C VAL A 331 0.02 28.51 -6.19
N ARG A 332 0.12 29.39 -5.20
CA ARG A 332 -0.09 30.83 -5.35
C ARG A 332 1.04 31.63 -4.72
N MET A 333 1.33 32.78 -5.30
CA MET A 333 2.29 33.76 -4.79
C MET A 333 1.59 35.08 -4.58
N ASP A 334 1.69 35.60 -3.35
CA ASP A 334 1.29 36.96 -3.00
C ASP A 334 2.54 37.79 -2.71
N GLY A 335 2.77 38.84 -3.49
CA GLY A 335 3.99 39.65 -3.42
C GLY A 335 3.75 41.15 -3.39
N THR A 336 4.65 41.86 -2.71
CA THR A 336 4.78 43.31 -2.75
C THR A 336 5.99 43.67 -3.61
N PHE A 337 5.78 44.54 -4.58
CA PHE A 337 6.81 45.06 -5.47
C PHE A 337 7.23 46.46 -5.01
N THR A 338 8.54 46.68 -4.92
CA THR A 338 9.13 48.02 -4.68
C THR A 338 10.19 48.31 -5.71
N SER A 339 10.27 49.55 -6.18
CA SER A 339 11.32 49.95 -7.12
C SER A 339 11.83 51.36 -6.88
N THR A 340 13.10 51.57 -7.24
CA THR A 340 13.75 52.86 -7.32
C THR A 340 14.46 52.95 -8.66
N ALA A 341 14.11 53.91 -9.49
CA ALA A 341 14.65 54.04 -10.84
C ALA A 341 14.93 55.48 -11.24
N ARG A 342 15.85 55.65 -12.18
CA ARG A 342 16.15 56.90 -12.86
C ARG A 342 15.79 56.78 -14.33
N GLY A 343 14.83 57.60 -14.77
CA GLY A 343 14.44 57.74 -16.16
C GLY A 343 15.30 58.74 -16.92
N PHE A 344 15.70 58.40 -18.13
CA PHE A 344 16.47 59.22 -19.05
C PHE A 344 15.62 59.55 -20.28
N HIS A 345 15.26 60.83 -20.44
CA HIS A 345 14.53 61.36 -21.58
C HIS A 345 15.19 62.67 -22.02
N LYS A 346 16.26 62.55 -22.81
CA LYS A 346 17.21 63.64 -23.11
C LYS A 346 16.47 64.95 -23.49
N PRO A 347 16.82 66.10 -22.88
CA PRO A 347 17.91 66.38 -21.92
C PRO A 347 17.53 66.21 -20.44
N ILE A 348 16.37 65.61 -20.14
CA ILE A 348 15.79 65.54 -18.80
C ILE A 348 16.06 64.17 -18.17
N THR A 349 16.30 64.14 -16.85
CA THR A 349 16.27 62.90 -16.07
C THR A 349 15.24 63.00 -14.95
N LEU A 350 14.66 61.87 -14.55
CA LEU A 350 13.66 61.82 -13.49
C LEU A 350 13.99 60.69 -12.51
N ASP A 351 13.84 60.93 -11.21
CA ASP A 351 13.99 59.91 -10.17
C ASP A 351 12.60 59.46 -9.72
N THR A 352 12.32 58.17 -9.76
CA THR A 352 11.01 57.57 -9.44
C THR A 352 11.11 56.47 -8.40
N THR A 353 10.02 56.33 -7.65
CA THR A 353 9.76 55.21 -6.75
C THR A 353 8.47 54.52 -7.17
N GLY A 354 8.46 53.18 -7.20
CA GLY A 354 7.27 52.38 -7.47
C GLY A 354 6.89 51.51 -6.27
N LEU A 355 5.58 51.39 -6.01
CA LEU A 355 5.00 50.45 -5.06
C LEU A 355 3.86 49.72 -5.74
N GLY A 356 3.85 48.40 -5.65
CA GLY A 356 2.85 47.57 -6.32
C GLY A 356 2.56 46.27 -5.57
N LYS A 357 1.50 45.58 -6.00
CA LYS A 357 1.17 44.23 -5.57
C LYS A 357 1.19 43.31 -6.78
N VAL A 358 1.71 42.12 -6.60
CA VAL A 358 1.74 41.07 -7.60
C VAL A 358 1.09 39.81 -7.04
N TYR A 359 0.30 39.16 -7.87
CA TYR A 359 -0.30 37.86 -7.57
C TYR A 359 -0.02 36.93 -8.75
N ALA A 360 0.37 35.70 -8.46
CA ALA A 360 0.46 34.64 -9.45
C ALA A 360 -0.10 33.34 -8.89
N ALA A 361 -0.73 32.52 -9.73
CA ALA A 361 -1.20 31.21 -9.34
C ALA A 361 -1.13 30.22 -10.50
N ARG A 362 -0.91 28.95 -10.17
CA ARG A 362 -0.85 27.85 -11.11
C ARG A 362 -1.36 26.56 -10.47
N GLN A 363 -2.15 25.80 -11.23
CA GLN A 363 -2.63 24.48 -10.80
C GLN A 363 -1.66 23.38 -11.23
N PHE A 364 -1.52 22.38 -10.37
CA PHE A 364 -0.72 21.18 -10.54
C PHE A 364 -1.67 19.98 -10.49
N ALA A 365 -1.58 19.12 -11.48
CA ALA A 365 -2.21 17.80 -11.50
C ALA A 365 -1.10 16.76 -11.37
N ILE A 366 -1.00 16.15 -10.19
CA ILE A 366 0.05 15.18 -9.87
C ILE A 366 -0.56 13.78 -10.01
N THR A 367 0.01 13.00 -10.91
CA THR A 367 -0.33 11.60 -11.16
C THR A 367 0.85 10.71 -10.75
N GLU A 368 0.66 9.40 -10.74
CA GLU A 368 1.78 8.45 -10.53
C GLU A 368 2.89 8.56 -11.59
N LYS A 369 2.55 9.05 -12.79
CA LYS A 369 3.49 9.16 -13.91
C LYS A 369 4.26 10.48 -13.92
N GLY A 370 3.81 11.48 -13.17
CA GLY A 370 4.40 12.81 -13.24
C GLY A 370 3.46 13.94 -12.87
N ILE A 371 3.99 15.15 -12.96
CA ILE A 371 3.31 16.42 -12.68
C ILE A 371 2.92 17.08 -13.99
N THR A 372 1.63 17.32 -14.18
CA THR A 372 1.11 18.15 -15.27
C THR A 372 0.75 19.52 -14.74
N LEU A 373 1.12 20.56 -15.47
CA LEU A 373 0.91 21.94 -15.07
C LEU A 373 -0.21 22.60 -15.86
N GLY A 374 -1.11 23.29 -15.16
CA GLY A 374 -2.12 24.16 -15.76
C GLY A 374 -1.54 25.50 -16.22
N GLU A 375 -2.41 26.33 -16.80
CA GLU A 375 -2.07 27.69 -17.19
C GLU A 375 -1.72 28.54 -15.96
N THR A 376 -0.71 29.40 -16.12
CA THR A 376 -0.29 30.35 -15.09
C THR A 376 -1.11 31.63 -15.22
N ILE A 377 -1.74 32.06 -14.13
CA ILE A 377 -2.47 33.33 -14.06
C ILE A 377 -1.65 34.30 -13.24
N ALA A 378 -1.45 35.52 -13.73
CA ALA A 378 -0.79 36.59 -12.98
C ALA A 378 -1.57 37.90 -13.07
N THR A 379 -1.53 38.67 -11.98
CA THR A 379 -2.03 40.05 -11.93
C THR A 379 -0.99 40.95 -11.27
N ALA A 380 -0.96 42.21 -11.67
CA ALA A 380 -0.10 43.21 -11.05
C ALA A 380 -0.83 44.54 -11.00
N ASP A 381 -0.61 45.26 -9.90
CA ASP A 381 -0.97 46.66 -9.71
C ASP A 381 0.30 47.43 -9.34
N LEU A 382 0.45 48.64 -9.87
CA LEU A 382 1.62 49.47 -9.69
C LEU A 382 1.24 50.96 -9.63
N SER A 383 1.62 51.59 -8.52
CA SER A 383 1.61 53.03 -8.38
C SER A 383 3.03 53.58 -8.42
N THR A 384 3.25 54.62 -9.21
CA THR A 384 4.56 55.26 -9.36
C THR A 384 4.52 56.70 -8.88
N GLN A 385 5.59 57.13 -8.22
CA GLN A 385 5.74 58.51 -7.79
C GLN A 385 7.06 59.08 -8.29
N ILE A 386 6.97 60.20 -9.01
CA ILE A 386 8.12 60.98 -9.42
C ILE A 386 8.60 61.77 -8.20
N ARG A 387 9.81 61.48 -7.74
CA ARG A 387 10.45 62.15 -6.61
C ARG A 387 11.09 63.45 -7.03
N ARG A 388 11.74 63.46 -8.19
CA ARG A 388 12.51 64.60 -8.68
C ARG A 388 12.61 64.60 -10.20
N ILE A 389 12.53 65.79 -10.80
CA ILE A 389 12.86 66.02 -12.21
C ILE A 389 14.13 66.88 -12.26
N ASN A 390 15.13 66.40 -12.99
CA ASN A 390 16.48 66.96 -13.06
C ASN A 390 16.69 67.60 -14.44
N HIS A 391 16.90 68.92 -14.43
CA HIS A 391 17.27 69.75 -15.58
C HIS A 391 17.80 71.09 -15.06
N PRO A 392 18.80 71.76 -15.68
CA PRO A 392 19.32 73.03 -15.17
C PRO A 392 18.26 74.15 -15.10
N LEU A 393 17.43 74.30 -16.14
CA LEU A 393 16.42 75.36 -16.22
C LEU A 393 15.12 75.04 -15.46
N LYS A 394 14.66 75.98 -14.61
CA LYS A 394 13.40 75.88 -13.83
C LYS A 394 12.15 75.72 -14.70
N LEU A 395 12.09 76.45 -15.82
CA LEU A 395 10.93 76.41 -16.73
C LEU A 395 10.74 75.03 -17.35
N VAL A 396 11.83 74.41 -17.81
CA VAL A 396 11.82 73.05 -18.38
C VAL A 396 11.36 72.03 -17.34
N ARG A 397 11.77 72.15 -16.07
CA ARG A 397 11.28 71.28 -14.99
C ARG A 397 9.77 71.40 -14.77
N LYS A 398 9.21 72.61 -14.82
CA LYS A 398 7.76 72.84 -14.65
C LYS A 398 6.95 72.24 -15.81
N ILE A 399 7.43 72.42 -17.05
CA ILE A 399 6.81 71.84 -18.25
C ILE A 399 6.87 70.31 -18.19
N ALA A 400 8.03 69.75 -17.84
CA ALA A 400 8.24 68.32 -17.71
C ALA A 400 7.37 67.70 -16.61
N LEU A 401 7.21 68.38 -15.47
CA LEU A 401 6.33 67.93 -14.38
C LEU A 401 4.87 67.85 -14.84
N ARG A 402 4.38 68.88 -15.56
CA ARG A 402 3.02 68.87 -16.10
C ARG A 402 2.82 67.73 -17.10
N LYS A 403 3.75 67.58 -18.06
CA LYS A 403 3.70 66.53 -19.08
C LYS A 403 3.81 65.12 -18.47
N ALA A 404 4.66 64.94 -17.46
CA ALA A 404 4.80 63.67 -16.76
C ALA A 404 3.54 63.33 -15.94
N ALA A 405 2.86 64.33 -15.36
CA ALA A 405 1.59 64.12 -14.68
C ALA A 405 0.47 63.73 -15.67
N GLU A 406 0.41 64.35 -16.84
CA GLU A 406 -0.53 64.00 -17.91
C GLU A 406 -0.31 62.56 -18.44
N GLN A 407 0.95 62.14 -18.56
CA GLN A 407 1.31 60.81 -19.07
C GLN A 407 1.31 59.70 -18.01
N ARG A 408 1.13 60.04 -16.73
CA ARG A 408 1.23 59.09 -15.61
C ARG A 408 0.28 57.90 -15.72
N PRO A 409 -1.04 58.07 -15.98
CA PRO A 409 -1.95 56.92 -16.02
C PRO A 409 -1.58 55.90 -17.10
N LEU A 410 -1.14 56.39 -18.27
CA LEU A 410 -0.69 55.54 -19.37
C LEU A 410 0.65 54.85 -19.05
N ALA A 411 1.59 55.57 -18.43
CA ALA A 411 2.87 55.02 -17.99
C ALA A 411 2.70 53.93 -16.92
N GLU A 412 1.78 54.14 -15.97
CA GLU A 412 1.42 53.17 -14.93
C GLU A 412 0.78 51.93 -15.55
N ALA A 413 -0.18 52.09 -16.48
CA ALA A 413 -0.79 50.95 -17.18
C ALA A 413 0.24 50.10 -17.94
N ILE A 414 1.17 50.73 -18.69
CA ILE A 414 2.24 50.03 -19.39
C ILE A 414 3.16 49.29 -18.41
N SER A 415 3.53 49.95 -17.31
CA SER A 415 4.44 49.38 -16.31
C SER A 415 3.78 48.23 -15.54
N SER A 416 2.48 48.34 -15.25
CA SER A 416 1.70 47.29 -14.58
C SER A 416 1.58 46.06 -15.47
N ASN A 417 1.31 46.24 -16.77
CA ASN A 417 1.27 45.12 -17.72
C ASN A 417 2.64 44.43 -17.83
N LYS A 418 3.73 45.20 -17.94
CA LYS A 418 5.09 44.60 -17.96
C LYS A 418 5.42 43.87 -16.65
N LEU A 419 5.06 44.44 -15.50
CA LEU A 419 5.25 43.78 -14.20
C LEU A 419 4.44 42.48 -14.11
N ARG A 420 3.20 42.48 -14.61
CA ARG A 420 2.36 41.28 -14.71
C ARG A 420 3.03 40.22 -15.58
N ASP A 421 3.47 40.59 -16.78
CA ASP A 421 4.05 39.66 -17.75
C ASP A 421 5.37 39.07 -17.22
N GLN A 422 6.24 39.89 -16.62
CA GLN A 422 7.46 39.42 -15.94
C GLN A 422 7.16 38.49 -14.77
N THR A 423 6.12 38.79 -13.99
CA THR A 423 5.68 37.93 -12.88
C THR A 423 5.17 36.60 -13.41
N LEU A 424 4.39 36.62 -14.50
CA LEU A 424 3.87 35.43 -15.17
C LEU A 424 5.02 34.55 -15.64
N GLU A 425 5.93 35.09 -16.46
CA GLU A 425 7.08 34.34 -17.00
C GLU A 425 7.96 33.76 -15.89
N GLY A 426 8.32 34.58 -14.89
CA GLY A 426 9.16 34.12 -13.79
C GLY A 426 8.49 33.07 -12.90
N PHE A 427 7.18 33.17 -12.67
CA PHE A 427 6.44 32.16 -11.92
C PHE A 427 6.26 30.88 -12.74
N ASP A 428 6.01 31.01 -14.04
CA ASP A 428 5.87 29.89 -14.97
C ASP A 428 7.18 29.08 -15.06
N GLU A 429 8.32 29.75 -15.23
CA GLU A 429 9.64 29.11 -15.28
C GLU A 429 9.98 28.38 -13.98
N GLN A 430 9.77 29.01 -12.82
CA GLN A 430 10.05 28.39 -11.52
C GLN A 430 9.14 27.18 -11.22
N THR A 431 7.88 27.23 -11.64
CA THR A 431 6.93 26.13 -11.45
C THR A 431 7.15 25.00 -12.46
N ALA A 432 7.56 25.34 -13.69
CA ALA A 432 7.98 24.37 -14.71
C ALA A 432 9.19 23.56 -14.26
N GLU A 433 10.18 24.20 -13.63
CA GLU A 433 11.35 23.51 -13.08
C GLU A 433 10.96 22.50 -11.98
N ALA A 434 9.99 22.85 -11.14
CA ALA A 434 9.50 21.94 -10.10
C ALA A 434 8.78 20.70 -10.68
N ALA A 435 8.17 20.82 -11.87
CA ALA A 435 7.48 19.72 -12.55
C ALA A 435 8.40 18.78 -13.33
N LYS A 436 9.65 19.16 -13.58
CA LYS A 436 10.66 18.27 -14.19
C LYS A 436 11.10 17.12 -13.27
N ARG A 437 10.62 17.09 -12.03
CA ARG A 437 10.90 16.00 -11.08
C ARG A 437 10.20 14.73 -11.54
N GLU A 438 10.99 13.70 -11.82
CA GLU A 438 10.49 12.34 -12.05
C GLU A 438 10.18 11.67 -10.72
N PHE A 439 9.07 10.93 -10.69
CA PHE A 439 8.75 10.03 -9.59
C PHE A 439 9.32 8.65 -9.94
N PRO A 440 9.95 7.94 -8.98
CA PRO A 440 10.38 6.58 -9.22
C PRO A 440 9.17 5.71 -9.60
N SER A 441 9.32 4.90 -10.65
CA SER A 441 8.27 3.98 -11.08
C SER A 441 8.10 2.89 -10.01
N ILE A 442 7.00 2.98 -9.26
CA ILE A 442 6.64 1.97 -8.27
C ILE A 442 6.52 0.60 -8.96
N ASP A 443 5.96 0.57 -10.18
CA ASP A 443 5.79 -0.65 -10.97
C ASP A 443 7.12 -1.33 -11.29
N GLU A 444 8.17 -0.58 -11.64
CA GLU A 444 9.48 -1.17 -11.91
C GLU A 444 10.08 -1.84 -10.66
N ALA A 445 9.80 -1.28 -9.48
CA ALA A 445 10.28 -1.83 -8.22
C ALA A 445 9.48 -3.06 -7.76
N ILE A 446 8.15 -3.06 -7.91
CA ILE A 446 7.29 -4.13 -7.36
C ILE A 446 6.93 -5.23 -8.37
N THR A 447 6.80 -4.90 -9.66
CA THR A 447 6.29 -5.87 -10.67
C THR A 447 7.14 -7.13 -10.75
N PRO A 448 8.49 -7.09 -10.72
CA PRO A 448 9.29 -8.30 -10.71
C PRO A 448 8.97 -9.22 -9.52
N TRP A 449 8.77 -8.66 -8.33
CA TRP A 449 8.39 -9.43 -7.15
C TRP A 449 7.01 -10.06 -7.30
N PHE A 450 6.05 -9.30 -7.82
CA PHE A 450 4.69 -9.76 -8.02
C PHE A 450 4.64 -10.93 -9.01
N LEU A 451 5.39 -10.84 -10.11
CA LEU A 451 5.52 -11.92 -11.09
C LEU A 451 6.24 -13.15 -10.50
N ARG A 452 7.34 -12.96 -9.77
CA ARG A 452 8.10 -14.05 -9.13
C ARG A 452 7.26 -14.86 -8.12
N LEU A 453 6.48 -14.15 -7.30
CA LEU A 453 5.70 -14.73 -6.20
C LEU A 453 4.26 -15.09 -6.61
N ASP A 454 3.89 -14.86 -7.86
CA ASP A 454 2.54 -15.08 -8.38
C ASP A 454 1.47 -14.30 -7.61
N PHE A 455 1.79 -13.05 -7.27
CA PHE A 455 0.86 -12.13 -6.63
C PHE A 455 -0.01 -11.44 -7.67
N PRO A 456 -1.27 -11.12 -7.33
CA PRO A 456 -2.16 -10.42 -8.26
C PRO A 456 -1.65 -9.01 -8.54
N THR A 457 -2.05 -8.45 -9.69
CA THR A 457 -1.69 -7.09 -10.05
C THR A 457 -2.24 -6.08 -9.03
N LEU A 458 -1.40 -5.14 -8.61
CA LEU A 458 -1.82 -4.05 -7.73
C LEU A 458 -2.50 -2.97 -8.57
N THR A 459 -3.83 -2.89 -8.50
CA THR A 459 -4.56 -1.76 -9.06
C THR A 459 -4.60 -0.64 -8.05
N ARG A 460 -4.37 0.60 -8.46
CA ARG A 460 -4.24 1.74 -7.55
C ARG A 460 -4.73 3.03 -8.18
N SER A 461 -5.13 3.94 -7.31
CA SER A 461 -5.58 5.29 -7.64
C SER A 461 -5.11 6.24 -6.56
N ILE A 462 -4.83 7.48 -6.96
CA ILE A 462 -4.47 8.56 -6.04
C ILE A 462 -5.43 9.73 -6.23
N GLY A 463 -5.66 10.47 -5.16
CA GLY A 463 -6.54 11.62 -5.16
C GLY A 463 -6.22 12.59 -4.04
N SER A 464 -6.95 13.69 -4.00
CA SER A 464 -6.83 14.70 -2.96
C SER A 464 -8.20 15.19 -2.49
N THR A 465 -8.26 15.61 -1.23
CA THR A 465 -9.33 16.42 -0.67
C THR A 465 -8.80 17.84 -0.45
N SER A 466 -9.54 18.74 0.20
CA SER A 466 -8.97 20.01 0.65
C SER A 466 -7.91 19.85 1.75
N GLU A 467 -7.93 18.72 2.46
CA GLU A 467 -7.17 18.53 3.69
C GLU A 467 -6.12 17.40 3.63
N ALA A 468 -6.19 16.51 2.65
CA ALA A 468 -5.32 15.34 2.58
C ALA A 468 -5.14 14.83 1.15
N VAL A 469 -4.00 14.20 0.91
CA VAL A 469 -3.78 13.32 -0.26
C VAL A 469 -4.06 11.89 0.16
N TYR A 470 -4.73 11.13 -0.69
CA TYR A 470 -5.01 9.73 -0.43
C TYR A 470 -4.64 8.83 -1.60
N SER A 471 -4.40 7.57 -1.30
CA SER A 471 -4.30 6.47 -2.26
C SER A 471 -5.28 5.37 -1.89
N ARG A 472 -5.82 4.70 -2.91
CA ARG A 472 -6.62 3.49 -2.77
C ARG A 472 -6.02 2.44 -3.68
N ALA A 473 -5.85 1.23 -3.18
CA ALA A 473 -5.39 0.11 -3.98
C ALA A 473 -6.19 -1.14 -3.71
N ASN A 474 -6.25 -2.01 -4.71
CA ASN A 474 -6.88 -3.30 -4.64
C ASN A 474 -5.90 -4.37 -5.11
N LEU A 475 -5.66 -5.33 -4.23
CA LEU A 475 -4.83 -6.49 -4.45
C LEU A 475 -5.71 -7.74 -4.38
N GLN A 476 -6.22 -8.17 -5.53
CA GLN A 476 -7.21 -9.23 -5.63
C GLN A 476 -6.84 -10.19 -6.76
N ARG A 477 -6.84 -11.50 -6.46
CA ARG A 477 -6.63 -12.53 -7.48
C ARG A 477 -7.80 -12.60 -8.47
N PRO A 478 -7.59 -13.15 -9.68
CA PRO A 478 -8.66 -13.32 -10.66
C PRO A 478 -9.94 -13.95 -10.08
N PHE A 479 -9.78 -14.91 -9.16
CA PHE A 479 -10.86 -15.64 -8.49
C PHE A 479 -10.84 -15.52 -6.96
N GLY A 480 -10.01 -14.62 -6.41
CA GLY A 480 -9.94 -14.35 -4.97
C GLY A 480 -10.90 -13.25 -4.53
N LEU A 481 -11.07 -13.09 -3.22
CA LEU A 481 -11.95 -12.10 -2.61
C LEU A 481 -11.13 -10.94 -2.04
N ALA A 482 -11.63 -9.72 -2.19
CA ALA A 482 -11.06 -8.51 -1.60
C ALA A 482 -11.86 -8.13 -0.33
N ALA A 483 -11.92 -6.83 -0.01
CA ALA A 483 -12.76 -6.37 1.10
C ALA A 483 -14.25 -6.42 0.71
N LEU A 484 -15.10 -6.81 1.66
CA LEU A 484 -16.56 -6.78 1.53
C LEU A 484 -17.09 -5.34 1.67
N ALA A 485 -16.53 -4.59 2.62
CA ALA A 485 -16.95 -3.25 2.97
C ALA A 485 -15.77 -2.26 2.91
N GLU A 486 -16.12 -0.97 2.82
CA GLU A 486 -15.14 0.10 2.94
C GLU A 486 -14.60 0.18 4.38
N PRO A 487 -13.36 0.66 4.58
CA PRO A 487 -12.81 0.79 5.92
C PRO A 487 -13.56 1.82 6.76
N PRO A 488 -13.46 1.73 8.10
CA PRO A 488 -13.99 2.75 8.99
C PRO A 488 -13.37 4.12 8.66
N PRO A 489 -14.14 5.22 8.70
CA PRO A 489 -13.60 6.57 8.54
C PRO A 489 -12.49 6.86 9.56
N LEU A 490 -11.44 7.59 9.16
CA LEU A 490 -10.34 7.98 10.07
C LEU A 490 -10.84 8.76 11.31
N ALA A 491 -11.91 9.54 11.17
CA ALA A 491 -12.52 10.25 12.29
C ALA A 491 -13.15 9.32 13.35
N SER A 492 -13.35 8.03 13.04
CA SER A 492 -13.97 7.04 13.93
C SER A 492 -13.00 6.00 14.49
N ILE A 493 -11.77 5.94 13.99
CA ILE A 493 -10.79 4.95 14.46
C ILE A 493 -10.25 5.33 15.84
N ARG A 494 -9.96 4.35 16.67
CA ARG A 494 -9.43 4.57 18.02
C ARG A 494 -8.05 5.27 17.99
N SER A 495 -7.96 6.46 18.56
CA SER A 495 -6.75 7.29 18.68
C SER A 495 -6.32 7.46 20.15
N VAL A 496 -5.09 7.95 20.37
CA VAL A 496 -4.57 8.24 21.72
C VAL A 496 -5.45 9.24 22.49
N ASP A 497 -5.94 10.26 21.79
CA ASP A 497 -6.77 11.33 22.37
C ASP A 497 -8.26 10.96 22.47
N GLY A 498 -8.68 9.83 21.90
CA GLY A 498 -10.06 9.35 21.92
C GLY A 498 -11.02 10.10 20.97
N GLU A 499 -10.52 11.09 20.23
CA GLU A 499 -11.33 11.92 19.33
C GLU A 499 -11.33 11.41 17.87
N GLY A 500 -10.53 10.38 17.58
CA GLY A 500 -10.29 9.88 16.23
C GLY A 500 -9.20 10.65 15.48
N VAL A 501 -8.96 10.28 14.23
CA VAL A 501 -7.90 10.86 13.40
C VAL A 501 -8.48 11.91 12.46
N HIS A 502 -8.13 13.16 12.72
CA HIS A 502 -8.60 14.33 11.96
C HIS A 502 -7.47 15.05 11.23
N PRO A 503 -7.75 15.74 10.12
CA PRO A 503 -6.75 16.53 9.42
C PRO A 503 -5.98 17.49 10.32
N GLY A 504 -4.67 17.51 10.14
CA GLY A 504 -3.70 18.23 10.95
C GLY A 504 -3.32 17.58 12.27
N GLY A 505 -3.95 16.44 12.62
CA GLY A 505 -3.65 15.62 13.80
C GLY A 505 -2.78 14.40 13.51
N TYR A 506 -2.49 14.12 12.24
CA TYR A 506 -1.64 13.01 11.80
C TYR A 506 -0.67 13.46 10.70
N PHE A 507 0.39 12.68 10.49
CA PHE A 507 1.30 12.82 9.36
C PHE A 507 0.86 11.92 8.20
N SER A 508 0.65 10.65 8.50
CA SER A 508 0.13 9.65 7.56
C SER A 508 -0.78 8.65 8.26
N ALA A 509 -1.69 8.05 7.50
CA ALA A 509 -2.54 6.97 7.97
C ALA A 509 -2.63 5.87 6.90
N VAL A 510 -2.83 4.64 7.35
CA VAL A 510 -2.88 3.45 6.50
C VAL A 510 -4.00 2.55 6.99
N GLN A 511 -4.79 2.03 6.06
CA GLN A 511 -5.79 1.01 6.34
C GLN A 511 -5.58 -0.17 5.40
N VAL A 512 -5.43 -1.35 5.99
CA VAL A 512 -5.14 -2.59 5.25
C VAL A 512 -6.16 -3.63 5.68
N HIS A 513 -6.90 -4.17 4.72
CA HIS A 513 -7.82 -5.25 5.00
C HIS A 513 -7.07 -6.60 4.97
N GLN A 514 -7.47 -7.53 5.84
CA GLN A 514 -6.84 -8.85 5.98
C GLN A 514 -6.71 -9.64 4.66
N SER A 515 -7.65 -9.44 3.71
CA SER A 515 -7.61 -10.09 2.39
C SER A 515 -6.36 -9.74 1.57
N VAL A 516 -5.64 -8.67 1.87
CA VAL A 516 -4.33 -8.39 1.24
C VAL A 516 -3.35 -9.54 1.52
N LEU A 517 -3.35 -10.08 2.73
CA LEU A 517 -2.48 -11.19 3.14
C LEU A 517 -2.96 -12.51 2.56
N ASP A 518 -4.27 -12.77 2.60
CA ASP A 518 -4.88 -13.96 2.01
C ASP A 518 -4.57 -14.07 0.51
N ASN A 519 -4.61 -12.94 -0.20
CA ASN A 519 -4.29 -12.87 -1.63
C ASN A 519 -2.78 -12.93 -1.94
N THR A 520 -1.89 -12.86 -0.95
CA THR A 520 -0.43 -12.83 -1.16
C THR A 520 0.29 -14.01 -0.51
N ILE A 521 0.66 -13.87 0.76
CA ILE A 521 1.62 -14.73 1.43
C ILE A 521 1.06 -16.12 1.75
N VAL A 522 -0.26 -16.25 1.92
CA VAL A 522 -0.90 -17.52 2.28
C VAL A 522 -0.66 -18.58 1.22
N ASN A 523 -0.75 -18.24 -0.06
CA ASN A 523 -0.51 -19.19 -1.15
C ASN A 523 0.98 -19.48 -1.37
N LEU A 524 1.86 -18.53 -1.07
CA LEU A 524 3.31 -18.75 -1.14
C LEU A 524 3.75 -19.81 -0.11
N LEU A 525 3.07 -19.84 1.03
CA LEU A 525 3.42 -20.68 2.18
C LEU A 525 2.63 -22.00 2.22
N ALA A 526 1.60 -22.17 1.39
CA ALA A 526 0.77 -23.37 1.36
C ALA A 526 1.60 -24.60 1.01
N GLY A 527 1.57 -25.62 1.88
CA GLY A 527 2.30 -26.87 1.68
C GLY A 527 3.83 -26.77 1.74
N GLN A 528 4.37 -25.60 2.13
CA GLN A 528 5.82 -25.39 2.24
C GLN A 528 6.34 -25.82 3.61
N THR A 529 7.60 -26.25 3.64
CA THR A 529 8.33 -26.44 4.90
C THR A 529 9.06 -25.15 5.28
N LEU A 530 8.73 -24.59 6.44
CA LEU A 530 9.44 -23.46 7.03
C LEU A 530 10.57 -23.94 7.95
N SER A 531 11.79 -23.48 7.65
CA SER A 531 12.98 -23.61 8.49
C SER A 531 13.54 -22.22 8.82
N PRO A 532 14.38 -22.08 9.87
CA PRO A 532 15.08 -20.83 10.17
C PRO A 532 15.81 -20.25 8.95
N ALA A 533 16.46 -21.10 8.14
CA ALA A 533 17.14 -20.69 6.93
C ALA A 533 16.17 -20.10 5.91
N LYS A 534 15.01 -20.75 5.70
CA LYS A 534 13.99 -20.27 4.76
C LYS A 534 13.36 -18.95 5.21
N ILE A 535 13.12 -18.78 6.51
CA ILE A 535 12.61 -17.53 7.08
C ILE A 535 13.62 -16.40 6.85
N ASN A 536 14.90 -16.63 7.15
CA ASN A 536 15.94 -15.63 6.93
C ASN A 536 16.09 -15.28 5.45
N GLU A 537 15.96 -16.26 4.55
CA GLU A 537 15.95 -16.06 3.10
C GLU A 537 14.80 -15.14 2.67
N LEU A 538 13.58 -15.41 3.13
CA LEU A 538 12.40 -14.59 2.85
C LEU A 538 12.52 -13.19 3.44
N VAL A 539 13.00 -13.06 4.67
CA VAL A 539 13.20 -11.77 5.36
C VAL A 539 14.23 -10.92 4.63
N ALA A 540 15.37 -11.51 4.23
CA ALA A 540 16.41 -10.81 3.48
C ALA A 540 15.93 -10.39 2.09
N ALA A 541 15.22 -11.28 1.39
CA ALA A 541 14.68 -11.03 0.07
C ALA A 541 13.64 -9.90 0.05
N LEU A 542 12.76 -9.87 1.04
CA LEU A 542 11.70 -8.86 1.16
C LEU A 542 12.21 -7.50 1.68
N GLY A 543 13.52 -7.34 1.91
CA GLY A 543 14.12 -6.09 2.35
C GLY A 543 13.62 -5.64 3.73
N ILE A 544 13.11 -6.57 4.53
CA ILE A 544 12.55 -6.31 5.84
C ILE A 544 13.71 -5.93 6.80
N PRO A 545 13.75 -4.72 7.37
CA PRO A 545 14.67 -4.42 8.46
C PRO A 545 14.35 -5.32 9.66
N ILE A 546 15.27 -6.24 9.94
CA ILE A 546 15.29 -7.01 11.17
C ILE A 546 15.67 -6.04 12.31
N PRO A 547 14.85 -5.88 13.36
CA PRO A 547 15.27 -5.11 14.52
C PRO A 547 16.58 -5.69 15.05
N ALA A 548 17.60 -4.84 15.21
CA ALA A 548 18.84 -5.24 15.87
C ALA A 548 18.48 -5.84 17.23
N GLN A 549 19.13 -6.95 17.57
CA GLN A 549 18.85 -7.72 18.78
C GLN A 549 18.61 -6.77 19.96
N VAL A 550 17.46 -6.89 20.63
CA VAL A 550 17.41 -6.58 22.05
C VAL A 550 18.29 -7.65 22.70
N THR A 551 19.61 -7.41 22.69
CA THR A 551 20.38 -7.79 23.87
C THR A 551 19.62 -7.13 25.00
N SER A 552 19.18 -7.94 25.97
CA SER A 552 18.80 -7.44 27.29
C SER A 552 19.65 -6.21 27.59
N SER A 553 18.99 -5.07 27.74
CA SER A 553 19.59 -3.74 27.77
C SER A 553 20.93 -3.74 28.55
N PRO A 554 21.96 -2.99 28.13
CA PRO A 554 23.19 -2.77 28.91
C PRO A 554 22.96 -2.08 30.27
N ALA A 555 21.72 -1.99 30.76
CA ALA A 555 21.32 -1.39 32.01
C ALA A 555 21.83 -2.12 33.28
N ILE A 556 22.54 -3.25 33.15
CA ILE A 556 23.34 -3.82 34.24
C ILE A 556 24.82 -3.37 34.16
N LYS A 557 25.31 -2.92 33.00
CA LYS A 557 26.67 -2.34 32.87
C LYS A 557 26.77 -0.87 33.28
N ALA A 558 25.67 -0.12 33.34
CA ALA A 558 25.68 1.30 33.68
C ALA A 558 25.32 1.62 35.14
N ALA A 559 24.90 0.65 35.95
CA ALA A 559 24.58 0.85 37.37
C ALA A 559 25.77 0.62 38.31
N VAL A 560 26.95 0.24 37.80
CA VAL A 560 28.14 -0.09 38.63
C VAL A 560 29.26 0.96 38.51
N THR A 561 29.10 2.04 37.72
CA THR A 561 30.17 3.05 37.52
C THR A 561 29.85 4.47 37.97
N SER A 562 28.75 4.73 38.68
CA SER A 562 28.50 6.07 39.25
C SER A 562 27.66 6.08 40.52
N SER A 563 28.22 5.61 41.62
CA SER A 563 27.95 6.20 42.93
C SER A 563 29.10 5.84 43.87
N GLY A 564 29.99 6.80 44.09
CA GLY A 564 30.98 6.68 45.14
C GLY A 564 30.28 6.83 46.49
N VAL A 565 30.17 5.73 47.24
CA VAL A 565 30.19 5.70 48.71
C VAL A 565 30.78 4.35 49.16
N GLU A 566 31.87 4.44 49.91
CA GLU A 566 32.58 3.52 50.82
C GLU A 566 32.58 1.98 50.65
N PRO A 567 33.74 1.32 50.89
CA PRO A 567 33.91 -0.11 50.66
C PRO A 567 33.30 -0.96 51.78
N LEU A 568 32.54 -1.98 51.41
CA LEU A 568 32.38 -3.18 52.23
C LEU A 568 33.18 -4.31 51.59
N ASP A 569 34.04 -4.94 52.40
CA ASP A 569 34.90 -6.07 52.06
C ASP A 569 34.12 -7.21 51.41
N LEU A 570 34.36 -7.45 50.12
CA LEU A 570 34.14 -8.73 49.49
C LEU A 570 35.32 -9.01 48.57
N ASP A 571 36.11 -10.03 48.95
CA ASP A 571 37.23 -10.56 48.17
C ASP A 571 36.72 -11.05 46.81
N ILE A 572 37.01 -10.28 45.75
CA ILE A 572 36.80 -10.68 44.35
C ILE A 572 38.18 -10.81 43.72
N ASP A 573 38.78 -11.98 43.89
CA ASP A 573 40.03 -12.35 43.21
C ASP A 573 39.91 -13.73 42.52
N ASP A 574 38.69 -14.24 42.26
CA ASP A 574 38.53 -15.60 41.72
C ASP A 574 37.38 -15.78 40.71
N LEU A 575 37.07 -14.76 39.91
CA LEU A 575 36.28 -14.97 38.69
C LEU A 575 37.09 -14.50 37.49
N SER A 576 37.62 -15.48 36.77
CA SER A 576 38.44 -15.26 35.58
C SER A 576 37.54 -14.79 34.43
N VAL A 577 38.12 -14.03 33.49
CA VAL A 577 37.45 -13.69 32.23
C VAL A 577 37.07 -14.97 31.45
N ASP A 578 37.76 -16.08 31.71
CA ASP A 578 37.47 -17.37 31.13
C ASP A 578 36.11 -17.92 31.58
N ASP A 579 35.66 -17.69 32.82
CA ASP A 579 34.33 -18.12 33.31
C ASP A 579 33.17 -17.40 32.59
N VAL A 580 33.39 -16.14 32.19
CA VAL A 580 32.41 -15.35 31.42
C VAL A 580 32.44 -15.73 29.94
N VAL A 581 33.60 -16.14 29.42
CA VAL A 581 33.75 -16.64 28.05
C VAL A 581 33.19 -18.07 27.94
N GLU A 582 33.34 -18.90 28.96
CA GLU A 582 32.70 -20.22 29.07
C GLU A 582 31.17 -20.07 29.10
N ALA A 583 30.63 -19.15 29.89
CA ALA A 583 29.18 -18.88 29.91
C ALA A 583 28.59 -18.36 28.59
N VAL A 584 29.42 -17.77 27.70
CA VAL A 584 29.01 -17.33 26.35
C VAL A 584 29.27 -18.42 25.30
N ALA A 585 30.23 -19.31 25.53
CA ALA A 585 30.53 -20.46 24.69
C ALA A 585 29.60 -21.67 24.97
N GLU A 586 29.02 -21.76 26.17
CA GLU A 586 28.04 -22.78 26.59
C GLU A 586 26.58 -22.43 26.22
N ALA A 587 26.34 -21.33 25.51
CA ALA A 587 25.03 -21.10 24.92
C ALA A 587 24.80 -22.14 23.81
N GLU A 588 24.15 -23.25 24.15
CA GLU A 588 23.77 -24.28 23.19
C GLU A 588 23.16 -23.63 21.93
N PRO A 589 23.58 -24.04 20.73
CA PRO A 589 22.97 -23.55 19.51
C PRO A 589 21.46 -23.83 19.59
N PRO A 590 20.60 -22.85 19.25
CA PRO A 590 19.16 -23.06 19.32
C PRO A 590 18.79 -24.27 18.45
N GLU A 591 18.06 -25.22 19.03
CA GLU A 591 17.59 -26.42 18.31
C GLU A 591 16.93 -26.00 16.99
N GLU A 592 17.38 -26.59 15.88
CA GLU A 592 16.79 -26.34 14.57
C GLU A 592 15.33 -26.83 14.58
N PHE A 593 14.40 -25.94 14.21
CA PHE A 593 12.99 -26.26 14.09
C PHE A 593 12.60 -26.32 12.60
N GLU A 594 11.66 -27.21 12.29
CA GLU A 594 11.02 -27.27 10.98
C GLU A 594 9.51 -27.37 11.15
N VAL A 595 8.76 -26.66 10.32
CA VAL A 595 7.30 -26.71 10.30
C VAL A 595 6.83 -26.98 8.89
N ASP A 596 6.16 -28.11 8.66
CA ASP A 596 5.41 -28.30 7.42
C ASP A 596 4.09 -27.55 7.56
N LEU A 597 3.88 -26.58 6.69
CA LEU A 597 2.68 -25.76 6.70
C LEU A 597 1.50 -26.47 6.04
N HIS A 598 0.31 -26.18 6.53
CA HIS A 598 -0.92 -26.73 6.00
C HIS A 598 -1.26 -26.09 4.63
N ASP A 599 -1.80 -26.86 3.68
CA ASP A 599 -2.17 -26.33 2.36
C ASP A 599 -3.30 -25.28 2.43
N PHE A 600 -4.20 -25.45 3.40
CA PHE A 600 -5.30 -24.52 3.65
C PHE A 600 -4.97 -23.59 4.81
N ARG A 601 -4.89 -22.28 4.50
CA ARG A 601 -4.67 -21.19 5.46
C ARG A 601 -3.45 -21.41 6.38
N PRO A 602 -2.25 -21.65 5.82
CA PRO A 602 -1.01 -21.87 6.58
C PRO A 602 -0.62 -20.74 7.53
N VAL A 603 -1.02 -19.51 7.20
CA VAL A 603 -0.83 -18.30 8.02
C VAL A 603 -2.11 -17.48 7.92
N PHE A 604 -2.44 -16.75 8.97
CA PHE A 604 -3.58 -15.86 8.97
C PHE A 604 -3.37 -14.63 9.86
N VAL A 605 -4.09 -13.57 9.50
CA VAL A 605 -4.23 -12.35 10.29
C VAL A 605 -5.71 -11.98 10.27
N GLU A 606 -6.29 -11.80 11.45
CA GLU A 606 -7.71 -11.49 11.62
C GLU A 606 -7.85 -10.23 12.46
N ALA A 607 -8.53 -9.23 11.93
CA ALA A 607 -8.87 -8.00 12.64
C ALA A 607 -10.35 -8.06 13.02
N VAL A 608 -10.63 -8.48 14.26
CA VAL A 608 -11.99 -8.76 14.74
C VAL A 608 -12.11 -8.22 16.17
N ASP A 609 -13.23 -7.57 16.46
CA ASP A 609 -13.59 -7.09 17.81
C ASP A 609 -12.45 -6.31 18.49
N GLN A 610 -11.87 -5.34 17.78
CA GLN A 610 -10.80 -4.46 18.31
C GLN A 610 -9.54 -5.23 18.75
N SER A 611 -9.36 -6.44 18.23
CA SER A 611 -8.22 -7.31 18.49
C SER A 611 -7.63 -7.79 17.17
N LEU A 612 -6.32 -8.06 17.19
CA LEU A 612 -5.59 -8.60 16.06
C LEU A 612 -5.11 -10.01 16.39
N ARG A 613 -5.69 -11.02 15.76
CA ARG A 613 -5.24 -12.41 15.89
C ARG A 613 -4.29 -12.74 14.76
N ILE A 614 -3.11 -13.25 15.09
CA ILE A 614 -2.08 -13.64 14.14
C ILE A 614 -1.69 -15.08 14.43
N GLY A 615 -1.71 -15.94 13.42
CA GLY A 615 -1.37 -17.35 13.64
C GLY A 615 -0.83 -18.07 12.43
N LEU A 616 -0.40 -19.31 12.69
CA LEU A 616 0.09 -20.26 11.71
C LEU A 616 -0.59 -21.62 11.90
N ARG A 617 -0.71 -22.38 10.81
CA ARG A 617 -1.30 -23.71 10.78
C ARG A 617 -0.33 -24.66 10.09
N GLY A 618 0.11 -25.68 10.81
CA GLY A 618 1.06 -26.68 10.32
C GLY A 618 0.51 -28.10 10.42
N THR A 619 1.05 -29.00 9.61
CA THR A 619 0.79 -30.45 9.61
C THR A 619 1.89 -31.25 10.28
N ARG A 620 3.11 -30.69 10.37
CA ARG A 620 4.26 -31.25 11.08
C ARG A 620 5.02 -30.16 11.81
N PHE A 621 5.42 -30.40 13.06
CA PHE A 621 6.29 -29.54 13.85
C PHE A 621 7.45 -30.37 14.38
N SER A 622 8.68 -30.00 14.04
CA SER A 622 9.90 -30.69 14.45
C SER A 622 10.82 -29.71 15.16
N GLN A 623 11.46 -30.13 16.24
CA GLN A 623 12.49 -29.37 16.95
C GLN A 623 13.47 -30.36 17.63
N GLY A 624 14.72 -30.41 17.16
CA GLY A 624 15.68 -31.41 17.62
C GLY A 624 15.15 -32.84 17.42
N ASP A 625 15.15 -33.64 18.50
CA ASP A 625 14.62 -35.02 18.49
C ASP A 625 13.08 -35.11 18.66
N ARG A 626 12.38 -33.98 18.76
CA ARG A 626 10.94 -33.92 19.01
C ARG A 626 10.20 -33.65 17.71
N GLU A 627 9.29 -34.55 17.32
CA GLU A 627 8.44 -34.36 16.14
C GLU A 627 6.96 -34.60 16.47
N ILE A 628 6.09 -33.76 15.91
CA ILE A 628 4.65 -33.91 15.94
C ILE A 628 4.12 -33.82 14.52
N SER A 629 3.66 -34.94 13.97
CA SER A 629 3.05 -35.01 12.64
C SER A 629 1.52 -34.98 12.77
N ARG A 630 0.96 -33.85 13.21
CA ARG A 630 -0.50 -33.60 13.31
C ARG A 630 -0.82 -32.15 12.99
N THR A 631 -2.04 -31.92 12.49
CA THR A 631 -2.54 -30.56 12.28
C THR A 631 -2.65 -29.81 13.60
N LEU A 632 -1.93 -28.71 13.70
CA LEU A 632 -1.91 -27.82 14.85
C LEU A 632 -2.00 -26.37 14.35
N GLU A 633 -2.83 -25.58 15.02
CA GLU A 633 -2.90 -24.15 14.85
C GLU A 633 -2.35 -23.46 16.09
N VAL A 634 -1.51 -22.46 15.87
CA VAL A 634 -0.89 -21.66 16.92
C VAL A 634 -1.15 -20.19 16.62
N ALA A 635 -1.77 -19.46 17.55
CA ALA A 635 -2.18 -18.08 17.34
C ALA A 635 -1.94 -17.19 18.56
N ALA A 636 -1.57 -15.94 18.32
CA ALA A 636 -1.46 -14.90 19.32
C ALA A 636 -2.50 -13.81 19.05
N THR A 637 -3.19 -13.37 20.10
CA THR A 637 -4.11 -12.23 20.05
C THR A 637 -3.42 -11.00 20.62
N TYR A 638 -3.53 -9.88 19.91
CA TYR A 638 -2.98 -8.59 20.30
C TYR A 638 -4.08 -7.56 20.48
N ARG A 639 -3.90 -6.66 21.44
CA ARG A 639 -4.83 -5.56 21.73
C ARG A 639 -4.11 -4.22 21.75
N PRO A 640 -4.74 -3.15 21.27
CA PRO A 640 -4.18 -1.81 21.34
C PRO A 640 -4.17 -1.31 22.80
N VAL A 641 -3.03 -0.75 23.21
CA VAL A 641 -2.83 -0.04 24.47
C VAL A 641 -2.29 1.36 24.21
N ILE A 642 -2.49 2.24 25.18
CA ILE A 642 -2.12 3.66 25.12
C ILE A 642 -1.27 4.00 26.35
N SER A 643 -0.15 4.69 26.14
CA SER A 643 0.63 5.36 27.20
C SER A 643 1.46 6.49 26.60
N ASP A 644 1.71 7.56 27.35
CA ASP A 644 2.63 8.64 26.98
C ASP A 644 2.44 9.20 25.55
N GLU A 645 1.18 9.40 25.15
CA GLU A 645 0.80 9.86 23.80
C GLU A 645 1.14 8.90 22.65
N GLU A 646 1.40 7.64 22.96
CA GLU A 646 1.70 6.57 22.01
C GLU A 646 0.68 5.44 22.12
N MET A 647 0.46 4.78 20.97
CA MET A 647 -0.29 3.54 20.88
C MET A 647 0.59 2.40 20.39
N TRP A 648 0.43 1.23 20.99
CA TRP A 648 1.06 0.01 20.49
C TRP A 648 0.19 -1.20 20.80
N LEU A 649 0.63 -2.37 20.37
CA LEU A 649 -0.08 -3.62 20.56
C LEU A 649 0.61 -4.45 21.63
N ILE A 650 -0.14 -4.94 22.61
CA ILE A 650 0.33 -5.97 23.56
C ILE A 650 -0.33 -7.30 23.23
N ARG A 651 0.43 -8.38 23.39
CA ARG A 651 -0.04 -9.76 23.24
C ARG A 651 -0.75 -10.21 24.52
N ASP A 652 -1.85 -10.95 24.39
CA ASP A 652 -2.44 -11.70 25.52
C ASP A 652 -1.40 -12.74 26.05
N GLU A 653 -1.39 -13.02 27.36
CA GLU A 653 -0.27 -13.77 27.98
C GLU A 653 -0.09 -15.19 27.40
N GLU A 654 -1.19 -15.93 27.20
CA GLU A 654 -1.16 -17.29 26.65
C GLU A 654 -1.32 -17.25 25.13
N VAL A 655 -0.46 -17.98 24.42
CA VAL A 655 -0.65 -18.27 22.98
C VAL A 655 -1.73 -19.35 22.86
N ASP A 656 -2.67 -19.17 21.95
CA ASP A 656 -3.70 -20.17 21.68
C ASP A 656 -3.11 -21.33 20.87
N LEU A 657 -3.29 -22.55 21.36
CA LEU A 657 -2.95 -23.78 20.66
C LEU A 657 -4.21 -24.61 20.50
N SER A 658 -4.63 -24.78 19.25
CA SER A 658 -5.82 -25.55 18.92
C SER A 658 -5.49 -26.68 17.93
N PHE A 659 -6.20 -27.80 18.06
CA PHE A 659 -6.13 -28.93 17.13
C PHE A 659 -7.42 -28.93 16.30
N PRO A 660 -7.38 -28.41 15.06
CA PRO A 660 -8.55 -28.31 14.20
C PRO A 660 -9.28 -29.65 14.06
N GLY A 661 -10.61 -29.65 14.16
CA GLY A 661 -11.44 -30.86 13.99
C GLY A 661 -11.68 -31.69 15.27
N THR A 662 -11.13 -31.31 16.42
CA THR A 662 -11.39 -32.00 17.71
C THR A 662 -11.83 -31.05 18.82
N ARG A 663 -13.01 -31.30 19.42
CA ARG A 663 -13.56 -30.50 20.54
C ARG A 663 -12.97 -30.84 21.91
N ARG A 664 -12.26 -31.98 22.05
CA ARG A 664 -11.60 -32.40 23.29
C ARG A 664 -10.17 -32.82 23.00
N LEU A 665 -9.25 -32.27 23.78
CA LEU A 665 -7.84 -32.64 23.74
C LEU A 665 -7.66 -34.02 24.41
N THR A 666 -6.95 -34.91 23.72
CA THR A 666 -6.44 -36.15 24.30
C THR A 666 -5.32 -35.86 25.31
N ILE A 667 -5.02 -36.83 26.18
CA ILE A 667 -3.92 -36.72 27.17
C ILE A 667 -2.58 -36.40 26.48
N SER A 668 -2.34 -37.03 25.31
CA SER A 668 -1.19 -36.75 24.46
C SER A 668 -1.16 -35.32 23.92
N GLN A 669 -2.30 -34.77 23.49
CA GLN A 669 -2.39 -33.38 23.02
C GLN A 669 -2.17 -32.35 24.15
N THR A 670 -2.61 -32.66 25.36
CA THR A 670 -2.41 -31.80 26.54
C THR A 670 -0.94 -31.75 26.95
N ALA A 671 -0.24 -32.88 26.92
CA ALA A 671 1.20 -32.95 27.17
C ALA A 671 2.02 -32.21 26.09
N ILE A 672 1.62 -32.33 24.82
CA ILE A 672 2.22 -31.60 23.69
C ILE A 672 2.04 -30.09 23.86
N LYS A 673 0.81 -29.63 24.17
CA LYS A 673 0.52 -28.21 24.42
C LYS A 673 1.47 -27.66 25.48
N THR A 674 1.53 -28.31 26.64
CA THR A 674 2.34 -27.88 27.80
C THR A 674 3.85 -27.84 27.49
N ASN A 675 4.36 -28.79 26.70
CA ASN A 675 5.79 -28.89 26.40
C ASN A 675 6.29 -27.85 25.38
N MET A 676 5.44 -27.38 24.47
CA MET A 676 5.83 -26.46 23.38
C MET A 676 5.31 -25.04 23.56
N GLU A 677 4.44 -24.80 24.55
CA GLU A 677 3.89 -23.49 24.85
C GLU A 677 4.98 -22.43 25.03
N LYS A 678 6.11 -22.79 25.64
CA LYS A 678 7.26 -21.89 25.81
C LYS A 678 7.89 -21.50 24.47
N SER A 679 8.14 -22.47 23.58
CA SER A 679 8.71 -22.22 22.25
C SER A 679 7.78 -21.35 21.39
N PHE A 680 6.47 -21.55 21.48
CA PHE A 680 5.49 -20.74 20.76
C PHE A 680 5.29 -19.35 21.38
N ASN A 681 5.39 -19.23 22.71
CA ASN A 681 5.40 -17.93 23.39
C ASN A 681 6.58 -17.05 22.95
N ASP A 682 7.72 -17.66 22.64
CA ASP A 682 8.90 -16.98 22.09
C ASP A 682 8.77 -16.66 20.59
N LEU A 683 7.83 -17.29 19.88
CA LEU A 683 7.56 -17.06 18.45
C LEU A 683 6.81 -15.75 18.21
N PHE A 684 5.91 -15.40 19.12
CA PHE A 684 5.08 -14.20 19.05
C PHE A 684 5.60 -13.13 20.03
N PRO A 685 6.10 -11.98 19.54
CA PRO A 685 6.61 -10.93 20.41
C PRO A 685 5.52 -10.44 21.38
N LYS A 686 5.92 -10.04 22.59
CA LYS A 686 4.96 -9.51 23.58
C LYS A 686 4.35 -8.18 23.17
N GLU A 687 5.09 -7.39 22.39
CA GLU A 687 4.67 -6.08 21.91
C GLU A 687 4.90 -5.96 20.40
N LEU A 688 3.94 -5.34 19.70
CA LEU A 688 4.07 -4.97 18.29
C LEU A 688 3.86 -3.46 18.16
N LEU A 689 4.50 -2.86 17.15
CA LEU A 689 4.41 -1.43 16.82
C LEU A 689 4.89 -0.46 17.92
N HIS A 690 5.43 -0.96 19.03
CA HIS A 690 6.06 -0.15 20.08
C HIS A 690 7.45 0.32 19.64
N ARG A 691 7.48 1.19 18.62
CA ARG A 691 8.70 1.78 18.09
C ARG A 691 8.43 3.14 17.49
N SER A 692 9.48 3.96 17.55
CA SER A 692 9.57 5.22 16.85
C SER A 692 10.03 5.03 15.41
N PHE A 693 9.51 5.84 14.48
CA PHE A 693 9.88 5.82 13.06
C PHE A 693 10.70 7.08 12.74
N PRO A 694 12.05 7.02 12.81
CA PRO A 694 12.89 8.17 12.50
C PRO A 694 12.92 8.43 10.99
N MET A 695 12.65 9.67 10.61
CA MET A 695 12.76 10.13 9.23
C MET A 695 14.24 10.42 8.90
N PRO A 696 14.80 9.84 7.81
CA PRO A 696 16.18 10.07 7.44
C PRO A 696 16.49 11.57 7.28
N PRO A 697 17.67 12.04 7.70
CA PRO A 697 18.07 13.42 7.47
C PRO A 697 18.23 13.74 5.97
N SER A 698 18.35 12.72 5.11
CA SER A 698 18.40 12.82 3.65
C SER A 698 17.04 13.04 2.99
N VAL A 699 15.93 13.05 3.75
CA VAL A 699 14.60 13.33 3.21
C VAL A 699 14.59 14.72 2.57
N LYS A 700 14.21 14.78 1.29
CA LYS A 700 14.20 16.01 0.47
C LYS A 700 13.18 17.07 0.94
N LEU A 701 12.38 16.75 1.96
CA LEU A 701 11.42 17.64 2.63
C LEU A 701 12.03 18.11 3.96
N PRO A 702 12.57 19.34 4.05
CA PRO A 702 13.27 19.82 5.24
C PRO A 702 12.40 19.84 6.49
N THR A 703 11.09 19.99 6.32
CA THR A 703 10.12 19.92 7.43
C THR A 703 10.08 18.54 8.07
N LEU A 704 10.48 17.47 7.37
CA LEU A 704 10.40 16.08 7.83
C LEU A 704 11.75 15.49 8.21
N ALA A 705 12.85 16.06 7.72
CA ALA A 705 14.20 15.59 8.00
C ALA A 705 14.47 15.56 9.51
N GLY A 706 14.85 14.39 10.05
CA GLY A 706 15.18 14.23 11.46
C GLY A 706 13.98 14.20 12.43
N ARG A 707 12.73 14.23 11.92
CA ARG A 707 11.55 13.99 12.77
C ARG A 707 11.46 12.53 13.18
N VAL A 708 10.82 12.29 14.32
CA VAL A 708 10.50 10.95 14.81
C VAL A 708 8.99 10.84 14.86
N LEU A 709 8.43 9.94 14.06
CA LEU A 709 6.98 9.69 14.03
C LEU A 709 6.63 8.58 15.02
N LYS A 710 5.48 8.71 15.67
CA LYS A 710 4.95 7.73 16.62
C LYS A 710 3.57 7.27 16.19
N VAL A 711 3.17 6.07 16.62
CA VAL A 711 1.83 5.56 16.36
C VAL A 711 0.84 6.28 17.27
N SER A 712 -0.17 6.90 16.65
CA SER A 712 -1.17 7.74 17.33
C SER A 712 -2.60 7.18 17.25
N ALA A 713 -2.84 6.21 16.38
CA ALA A 713 -4.12 5.50 16.30
C ALA A 713 -3.91 4.07 15.83
N ILE A 714 -4.66 3.14 16.43
CA ILE A 714 -4.73 1.73 16.02
C ILE A 714 -6.18 1.26 16.19
N ASP A 715 -6.77 0.75 15.12
CA ASP A 715 -8.14 0.23 15.13
C ASP A 715 -8.27 -1.06 14.31
N PHE A 716 -9.08 -1.99 14.82
CA PHE A 716 -9.39 -3.27 14.19
C PHE A 716 -10.89 -3.45 14.09
N THR A 717 -11.43 -3.23 12.90
CA THR A 717 -12.88 -3.24 12.64
C THR A 717 -13.16 -3.86 11.28
N ASP A 718 -14.09 -4.81 11.21
CA ASP A 718 -14.55 -5.44 9.96
C ASP A 718 -13.41 -5.96 9.05
N GLY A 719 -12.40 -6.61 9.64
CA GLY A 719 -11.23 -7.12 8.90
C GLY A 719 -10.20 -6.05 8.50
N TRP A 720 -10.44 -4.77 8.83
CA TRP A 720 -9.51 -3.67 8.58
C TRP A 720 -8.56 -3.43 9.74
N ILE A 721 -7.27 -3.29 9.41
CA ILE A 721 -6.20 -2.85 10.28
C ILE A 721 -5.90 -1.40 9.94
N SER A 722 -6.26 -0.48 10.84
CA SER A 722 -6.04 0.96 10.67
C SER A 722 -4.93 1.45 11.59
N ILE A 723 -3.97 2.17 11.03
CA ILE A 723 -2.83 2.74 11.79
C ILE A 723 -2.61 4.18 11.34
N ALA A 724 -2.47 5.11 12.28
CA ALA A 724 -2.06 6.49 12.01
C ALA A 724 -0.76 6.86 12.73
N LEU A 725 0.10 7.62 12.06
CA LEU A 725 1.35 8.15 12.58
C LEU A 725 1.24 9.66 12.77
N ARG A 726 1.83 10.18 13.84
CA ARG A 726 1.89 11.62 14.15
C ARG A 726 3.33 12.06 14.40
#